data_AF-A0A485KKF1-F1
#
_entry.id   AF-A0A485KKF1-F1
#
_cell.length_a   1.000
_cell.length_b   1.000
_cell.length_c   1.000
_cell.angle_alpha   90.00
_cell.angle_beta   90.00
_cell.angle_gamma   90.00
#
_symmetry.space_group_name_H-M   'P 1'
#
loop_
_entity.id
_entity.type
_entity.pdbx_description
1 polymer ?
#
loop_
_entity_poly.entity_id
_entity_poly.type
_entity_poly.pdbx_seq_one_letter_code
_entity_poly.pdbx_strand_id
1 'polypeptide(L)'
;MPATTNCFGVVFSSSNRQHSSPLKRTLSLCSAVAARNVQVVEPFIEFLRSLLVGDWLCNYRVEAVSINRIFFGRGSTTSPLAVVASTNSVAQSTVQPHMTSNSPWLQNSDFVTRFKNIHDQTSEAATGVALPPEPHLAPPDAVVKRLGMLGLTWGDLPPLAKQAIIWDSGFVVGNVHGVDRWLRVYVASGSMVNIMMPKAAFKNTLTVSQTIDCPSPITGTMYARQQRAVFAQTNQLVQCAVENTQNLTAYSHSSVWAQDALAIGDIPVPRVFMHTYHANAERYGPSIHGLPQGSTTETIVYDSDPTKHCQARGVSSGMIIPCGTKGWNASENDNMHEPAYSATMNGWLVEIKAAKQSNASPKTALIFGLTVGGVVVLFVLFLLVYRRQSKTGYGGIQTPTGDFADGPAAAKLEPLQICRLDEQNLVLSTKLGSGAFADVYRGTYRGQLIAAKKLQANRLTSNQLMAFVGEIQLLASFNSPYIVKLVGAAWTCATDLTCIMELMDGGDLKDLLDTTTASTYLWTTKYMDIYSILQGLSYLHALNIIHRDVKSRNILLDSSKDAKLTDFGISKEDIQVTMTMGVGTFRWMAPEVIQDQAYTVAADIYSFGCVLAEFDTHHVPYHDMKNPVNGQPIADSAIMVKVVTGALQPTLSPECPEWIRDIARQCLATLPDSRPSASELANIVRLHLRELSSELFSV
;
A
#
# COMPACT_ATOMS: atom_id res chain seq x y z
N MET A 1 -49.06 -25.71 -46.91
CA MET A 1 -49.41 -25.80 -48.35
C MET A 1 -48.93 -24.53 -49.03
N PRO A 2 -48.46 -24.57 -50.29
CA PRO A 2 -47.60 -25.61 -50.87
C PRO A 2 -46.52 -25.03 -51.82
N ALA A 3 -45.74 -25.96 -52.42
CA ALA A 3 -45.32 -25.96 -53.83
C ALA A 3 -44.21 -24.95 -54.27
N THR A 4 -43.26 -25.26 -55.15
CA THR A 4 -43.05 -26.37 -56.08
C THR A 4 -41.64 -26.29 -56.68
N THR A 5 -41.03 -27.46 -56.83
CA THR A 5 -40.22 -28.00 -57.94
C THR A 5 -39.94 -27.11 -59.17
N ASN A 6 -38.69 -27.15 -59.68
CA ASN A 6 -38.47 -27.40 -61.10
C ASN A 6 -37.07 -27.97 -61.40
N CYS A 7 -37.07 -29.04 -62.19
CA CYS A 7 -35.93 -29.74 -62.78
C CYS A 7 -35.48 -29.03 -64.06
N PHE A 8 -34.17 -29.09 -64.39
CA PHE A 8 -33.70 -29.29 -65.75
C PHE A 8 -32.29 -29.89 -65.70
N GLY A 9 -32.09 -31.02 -66.39
CA GLY A 9 -30.78 -31.64 -66.60
C GLY A 9 -30.33 -31.45 -68.04
N VAL A 10 -29.00 -31.36 -68.24
CA VAL A 10 -28.31 -31.64 -69.51
C VAL A 10 -26.96 -32.28 -69.17
N VAL A 11 -26.60 -33.33 -69.90
CA VAL A 11 -25.43 -34.22 -69.74
C VAL A 11 -24.40 -33.93 -70.84
N PHE A 12 -23.11 -33.98 -70.52
CA PHE A 12 -22.00 -34.77 -71.14
C PHE A 12 -20.62 -34.17 -70.75
N SER A 13 -19.79 -34.92 -69.99
CA SER A 13 -18.51 -35.57 -70.40
C SER A 13 -17.30 -34.63 -70.43
N SER A 14 -16.08 -34.91 -69.93
CA SER A 14 -15.42 -36.09 -69.35
C SER A 14 -14.11 -35.67 -68.64
N SER A 15 -13.65 -36.53 -67.71
CA SER A 15 -12.28 -36.71 -67.17
C SER A 15 -11.63 -35.53 -66.41
N ASN A 16 -11.60 -35.46 -65.08
CA ASN A 16 -11.05 -36.34 -64.02
C ASN A 16 -9.61 -35.95 -63.59
N ARG A 17 -9.51 -35.17 -62.49
CA ARG A 17 -8.78 -35.50 -61.24
C ARG A 17 -8.75 -34.26 -60.34
N GLN A 18 -9.48 -34.31 -59.22
CA GLN A 18 -9.39 -33.37 -58.11
C GLN A 18 -9.13 -34.14 -56.82
N HIS A 19 -8.16 -33.64 -56.05
CA HIS A 19 -7.96 -33.94 -54.64
C HIS A 19 -8.54 -32.78 -53.83
N SER A 20 -9.57 -33.04 -53.01
CA SER A 20 -9.80 -32.43 -51.70
C SER A 20 -11.11 -32.97 -51.09
N SER A 21 -11.00 -33.53 -49.89
CA SER A 21 -11.90 -33.52 -48.70
C SER A 21 -13.28 -32.83 -48.76
N PRO A 22 -14.23 -33.01 -47.78
CA PRO A 22 -14.27 -33.85 -46.56
C PRO A 22 -15.66 -34.52 -46.29
N LEU A 23 -15.78 -35.20 -45.12
CA LEU A 23 -16.97 -35.32 -44.22
C LEU A 23 -18.38 -35.17 -44.86
N LYS A 24 -19.32 -36.11 -44.78
CA LYS A 24 -19.77 -36.90 -43.62
C LYS A 24 -20.54 -38.14 -44.09
N ARG A 25 -20.37 -39.29 -43.42
CA ARG A 25 -21.47 -40.24 -43.18
C ARG A 25 -21.39 -40.73 -41.73
N THR A 26 -22.16 -40.04 -40.90
CA THR A 26 -23.15 -40.56 -39.95
C THR A 26 -23.15 -42.07 -39.70
N LEU A 27 -22.79 -42.43 -38.46
CA LEU A 27 -23.56 -43.25 -37.52
C LEU A 27 -24.37 -44.43 -38.09
N SER A 28 -23.85 -45.64 -37.89
CA SER A 28 -24.63 -46.80 -37.50
C SER A 28 -23.69 -47.85 -36.90
N LEU A 29 -23.80 -48.07 -35.58
CA LEU A 29 -23.67 -49.35 -34.86
C LEU A 29 -23.27 -49.09 -33.41
N CYS A 30 -24.28 -48.75 -32.60
CA CYS A 30 -24.27 -49.07 -31.18
C CYS A 30 -24.83 -50.49 -31.02
N SER A 31 -24.02 -51.43 -30.54
CA SER A 31 -24.47 -52.51 -29.65
C SER A 31 -23.28 -53.13 -28.92
N ALA A 32 -23.27 -52.98 -27.59
CA ALA A 32 -22.61 -53.82 -26.56
C ALA A 32 -21.10 -54.10 -26.74
N VAL A 33 -20.20 -53.68 -25.84
CA VAL A 33 -20.20 -53.95 -24.40
C VAL A 33 -19.41 -52.84 -23.70
N ALA A 34 -20.11 -52.08 -22.86
CA ALA A 34 -19.50 -51.35 -21.77
C ALA A 34 -19.24 -52.33 -20.62
N ALA A 35 -17.99 -52.49 -20.21
CA ALA A 35 -17.64 -53.03 -18.91
C ALA A 35 -16.23 -52.61 -18.50
N ARG A 36 -16.09 -51.38 -17.97
CA ARG A 36 -15.49 -51.06 -16.66
C ARG A 36 -15.03 -49.60 -16.62
N ASN A 37 -15.55 -48.90 -15.60
CA ASN A 37 -15.10 -47.66 -15.00
C ASN A 37 -15.40 -46.33 -15.73
N VAL A 38 -16.62 -45.87 -15.46
CA VAL A 38 -17.10 -44.48 -15.57
C VAL A 38 -16.85 -43.80 -14.22
N GLN A 39 -16.15 -42.66 -14.22
CA GLN A 39 -16.58 -41.39 -13.59
C GLN A 39 -15.51 -40.32 -13.84
N VAL A 40 -15.95 -39.07 -13.99
CA VAL A 40 -15.18 -37.83 -14.28
C VAL A 40 -14.95 -37.47 -15.76
N VAL A 41 -16.01 -37.35 -16.57
CA VAL A 41 -16.07 -36.33 -17.65
C VAL A 41 -17.54 -35.94 -17.90
N GLU A 42 -18.10 -35.06 -17.07
CA GLU A 42 -19.41 -34.45 -17.37
C GLU A 42 -19.55 -32.93 -17.12
N PRO A 43 -18.67 -32.20 -16.41
CA PRO A 43 -18.80 -30.73 -16.35
C PRO A 43 -18.06 -29.96 -17.47
N PHE A 44 -17.22 -30.61 -18.29
CA PHE A 44 -16.31 -29.91 -19.22
C PHE A 44 -16.90 -29.66 -20.62
N ILE A 45 -18.04 -30.28 -20.96
CA ILE A 45 -18.66 -30.19 -22.29
C ILE A 45 -19.75 -29.09 -22.36
N GLU A 46 -20.32 -28.64 -21.24
CA GLU A 46 -21.30 -27.53 -21.23
C GLU A 46 -20.65 -26.14 -21.28
N PHE A 47 -19.46 -25.96 -20.70
CA PHE A 47 -18.77 -24.66 -20.70
C PHE A 47 -18.27 -24.22 -22.09
N LEU A 48 -17.97 -25.19 -22.97
CA LEU A 48 -17.49 -24.92 -24.34
C LEU A 48 -18.61 -24.56 -25.34
N ARG A 49 -19.89 -24.63 -24.95
CA ARG A 49 -21.03 -24.32 -25.82
C ARG A 49 -21.54 -22.87 -25.74
N SER A 50 -21.14 -22.06 -24.77
CA SER A 50 -21.70 -20.70 -24.61
C SER A 50 -20.82 -19.56 -25.16
N LEU A 51 -19.63 -19.84 -25.70
CA LEU A 51 -18.63 -18.79 -26.02
C LEU A 51 -18.27 -18.65 -27.51
N LEU A 52 -18.85 -19.43 -28.43
CA LEU A 52 -18.48 -19.38 -29.85
C LEU A 52 -19.67 -19.51 -30.81
N VAL A 53 -20.48 -18.45 -30.93
CA VAL A 53 -21.18 -17.88 -32.12
C VAL A 53 -21.85 -16.58 -31.59
N GLY A 54 -21.63 -15.35 -32.03
CA GLY A 54 -21.06 -14.80 -33.27
C GLY A 54 -22.06 -13.78 -33.86
N ASP A 55 -21.69 -12.50 -33.91
CA ASP A 55 -22.42 -11.33 -34.44
C ASP A 55 -22.83 -11.41 -35.95
N TRP A 56 -23.61 -10.40 -36.39
CA TRP A 56 -24.03 -9.94 -37.75
C TRP A 56 -25.47 -10.37 -38.16
N LEU A 57 -26.45 -9.54 -38.57
CA LEU A 57 -26.47 -8.24 -39.26
C LEU A 57 -27.89 -7.57 -39.34
N CYS A 58 -27.88 -6.23 -39.41
CA CYS A 58 -28.71 -5.30 -40.22
C CYS A 58 -30.17 -4.86 -39.91
N ASN A 59 -30.27 -3.53 -39.64
CA ASN A 59 -31.17 -2.49 -40.19
C ASN A 59 -32.71 -2.65 -40.18
N TYR A 60 -33.42 -1.73 -39.51
CA TYR A 60 -34.25 -0.68 -40.14
C TYR A 60 -34.66 0.42 -39.13
N ARG A 61 -34.79 1.63 -39.66
CA ARG A 61 -35.15 2.91 -39.02
C ARG A 61 -36.68 3.06 -39.01
N VAL A 62 -37.26 3.81 -38.05
CA VAL A 62 -38.34 4.83 -38.20
C VAL A 62 -39.08 5.09 -36.86
N GLU A 63 -38.96 6.35 -36.41
CA GLU A 63 -39.90 7.29 -35.75
C GLU A 63 -40.75 6.98 -34.51
N ALA A 64 -40.41 7.74 -33.45
CA ALA A 64 -41.22 8.54 -32.53
C ALA A 64 -42.76 8.52 -32.56
N VAL A 65 -43.37 8.59 -31.35
CA VAL A 65 -44.20 9.70 -30.80
C VAL A 65 -44.97 9.21 -29.54
N SER A 66 -44.67 9.81 -28.37
CA SER A 66 -45.56 10.50 -27.40
C SER A 66 -47.03 10.02 -27.19
N ILE A 67 -47.72 10.08 -26.03
CA ILE A 67 -47.71 11.01 -24.89
C ILE A 67 -48.76 10.59 -23.82
N ASN A 68 -48.52 10.98 -22.56
CA ASN A 68 -49.40 11.27 -21.39
C ASN A 68 -50.44 10.27 -20.82
N ARG A 69 -50.57 10.00 -19.50
CA ARG A 69 -50.62 10.78 -18.22
C ARG A 69 -52.08 11.08 -17.79
N ILE A 70 -52.42 10.83 -16.51
CA ILE A 70 -53.24 11.63 -15.54
C ILE A 70 -54.24 10.82 -14.67
N PHE A 71 -53.98 10.81 -13.34
CA PHE A 71 -54.82 11.01 -12.10
C PHE A 71 -56.26 10.41 -11.94
N PHE A 72 -56.91 10.24 -10.76
CA PHE A 72 -56.86 10.79 -9.38
C PHE A 72 -57.68 9.85 -8.43
N GLY A 73 -57.50 9.91 -7.09
CA GLY A 73 -58.56 9.49 -6.14
C GLY A 73 -58.15 9.32 -4.65
N ARG A 74 -58.61 10.24 -3.78
CA ARG A 74 -58.46 10.30 -2.30
C ARG A 74 -59.55 9.49 -1.57
N GLY A 75 -59.31 9.12 -0.29
CA GLY A 75 -60.39 8.91 0.70
C GLY A 75 -59.96 8.15 1.97
N SER A 76 -60.40 8.62 3.14
CA SER A 76 -59.88 8.29 4.47
C SER A 76 -60.92 7.68 5.44
N THR A 77 -60.43 7.09 6.54
CA THR A 77 -60.99 6.94 7.91
C THR A 77 -61.82 5.70 8.34
N THR A 78 -61.49 5.27 9.58
CA THR A 78 -62.23 4.55 10.66
C THR A 78 -62.40 3.02 10.66
N SER A 79 -61.89 2.39 11.74
CA SER A 79 -62.28 1.10 12.38
C SER A 79 -63.59 1.27 13.20
N PRO A 80 -64.24 0.26 13.87
CA PRO A 80 -63.70 -0.99 14.49
C PRO A 80 -64.61 -2.26 14.58
N LEU A 81 -64.04 -3.37 15.15
CA LEU A 81 -64.66 -4.56 15.83
C LEU A 81 -65.59 -5.50 15.00
N ALA A 82 -65.70 -6.83 15.16
CA ALA A 82 -65.15 -7.89 16.01
C ALA A 82 -65.51 -9.30 15.42
N VAL A 83 -64.65 -10.29 15.63
CA VAL A 83 -64.86 -11.73 15.96
C VAL A 83 -65.90 -12.58 15.18
N VAL A 84 -65.46 -13.72 14.58
CA VAL A 84 -65.83 -15.13 14.91
C VAL A 84 -65.04 -16.09 14.01
N ALA A 85 -64.60 -17.20 14.60
CA ALA A 85 -63.70 -18.24 14.07
C ALA A 85 -64.40 -19.34 13.26
N SER A 86 -63.66 -20.03 12.37
CA SER A 86 -63.37 -21.49 12.43
C SER A 86 -62.73 -22.03 11.14
N THR A 87 -61.63 -22.80 11.32
CA THR A 87 -61.15 -24.01 10.59
C THR A 87 -61.10 -24.01 9.04
N ASN A 88 -60.02 -24.35 8.32
CA ASN A 88 -59.01 -25.40 8.50
C ASN A 88 -57.77 -25.23 7.56
N SER A 89 -56.60 -25.61 8.08
CA SER A 89 -55.52 -26.40 7.44
C SER A 89 -54.61 -25.87 6.29
N VAL A 90 -53.31 -25.81 6.62
CA VAL A 90 -52.07 -26.02 5.81
C VAL A 90 -51.56 -24.91 4.89
N ALA A 91 -50.66 -24.07 5.44
CA ALA A 91 -49.30 -23.78 4.92
C ALA A 91 -48.61 -22.82 5.90
N GLN A 92 -47.65 -23.31 6.70
CA GLN A 92 -46.82 -22.44 7.55
C GLN A 92 -45.83 -21.65 6.70
N SER A 93 -46.30 -20.51 6.22
CA SER A 93 -45.50 -19.29 6.13
C SER A 93 -44.98 -18.97 7.53
N THR A 94 -43.67 -19.06 7.74
CA THR A 94 -43.03 -18.47 8.92
C THR A 94 -42.79 -17.00 8.60
N VAL A 95 -43.79 -16.19 8.94
CA VAL A 95 -43.63 -14.77 9.22
C VAL A 95 -42.43 -14.60 10.15
N GLN A 96 -41.53 -13.68 9.78
CA GLN A 96 -40.39 -13.31 10.62
C GLN A 96 -40.85 -13.02 12.05
N PRO A 97 -40.20 -13.60 13.07
CA PRO A 97 -40.47 -13.17 14.43
C PRO A 97 -40.06 -11.70 14.52
N HIS A 98 -40.97 -10.86 15.01
CA HIS A 98 -40.57 -9.62 15.67
C HIS A 98 -39.56 -9.98 16.76
N MET A 99 -38.27 -9.92 16.42
CA MET A 99 -37.20 -9.99 17.39
C MET A 99 -37.11 -8.62 18.05
N THR A 100 -37.82 -8.48 19.17
CA THR A 100 -37.25 -7.79 20.32
C THR A 100 -36.02 -8.60 20.78
N SER A 101 -34.89 -8.44 20.10
CA SER A 101 -33.60 -8.93 20.58
C SER A 101 -32.60 -7.82 20.40
N ASN A 102 -32.08 -7.32 21.52
CA ASN A 102 -30.97 -6.37 21.52
C ASN A 102 -29.88 -6.85 20.55
N SER A 103 -29.32 -5.93 19.74
CA SER A 103 -28.19 -6.22 18.85
C SER A 103 -27.11 -7.00 19.61
N PRO A 104 -26.55 -8.10 19.05
CA PRO A 104 -25.50 -8.88 19.72
C PRO A 104 -24.22 -8.06 19.95
N TRP A 105 -24.09 -6.92 19.27
CA TRP A 105 -22.96 -5.98 19.32
C TRP A 105 -23.12 -4.88 20.39
N LEU A 106 -24.25 -4.83 21.09
CA LEU A 106 -24.64 -3.69 21.94
C LEU A 106 -23.62 -3.33 23.05
N GLN A 107 -22.80 -4.28 23.50
CA GLN A 107 -21.87 -4.08 24.64
C GLN A 107 -20.48 -4.72 24.45
N ASN A 108 -20.06 -5.08 23.23
CA ASN A 108 -18.70 -5.57 22.98
C ASN A 108 -18.11 -4.91 21.73
N SER A 109 -16.78 -4.93 21.65
CA SER A 109 -16.02 -4.36 20.53
C SER A 109 -15.45 -5.43 19.61
N ASP A 110 -16.13 -6.57 19.52
CA ASP A 110 -15.76 -7.69 18.66
C ASP A 110 -16.16 -7.45 17.19
N PHE A 111 -15.52 -6.47 16.57
CA PHE A 111 -15.73 -6.21 15.15
C PHE A 111 -15.24 -7.37 14.27
N VAL A 112 -14.30 -8.20 14.75
CA VAL A 112 -13.83 -9.37 13.99
C VAL A 112 -14.97 -10.35 13.76
N THR A 113 -15.65 -10.75 14.83
CA THR A 113 -16.80 -11.67 14.72
C THR A 113 -17.92 -11.06 13.90
N ARG A 114 -18.16 -9.74 14.02
CA ARG A 114 -19.14 -9.03 13.19
C ARG A 114 -18.78 -9.07 11.70
N PHE A 115 -17.55 -8.72 11.34
CA PHE A 115 -17.08 -8.76 9.95
C PHE A 115 -17.11 -10.16 9.37
N LYS A 116 -16.75 -11.19 10.15
CA LYS A 116 -16.85 -12.58 9.73
C LYS A 116 -18.30 -13.00 9.46
N ASN A 117 -19.23 -12.66 10.37
CA ASN A 117 -20.65 -12.97 10.17
C ASN A 117 -21.21 -12.30 8.90
N ILE A 118 -20.87 -11.04 8.65
CA ILE A 118 -21.28 -10.33 7.42
C ILE A 118 -20.63 -10.98 6.19
N HIS A 119 -19.36 -11.37 6.27
CA HIS A 119 -18.67 -12.05 5.17
C HIS A 119 -19.29 -13.40 4.83
N ASP A 120 -19.60 -14.21 5.83
CA ASP A 120 -20.17 -15.54 5.64
C ASP A 120 -21.59 -15.41 5.04
N GLN A 121 -22.41 -14.45 5.51
CA GLN A 121 -23.74 -14.16 4.96
C GLN A 121 -23.70 -13.60 3.52
N THR A 122 -22.74 -12.72 3.21
CA THR A 122 -22.60 -12.14 1.85
C THR A 122 -22.04 -13.15 0.85
N SER A 123 -21.24 -14.12 1.30
CA SER A 123 -20.73 -15.21 0.47
C SER A 123 -21.80 -16.24 0.11
N GLU A 124 -22.84 -16.37 0.95
CA GLU A 124 -23.99 -17.25 0.73
C GLU A 124 -25.11 -16.62 -0.12
N ALA A 125 -25.21 -15.28 -0.17
CA ALA A 125 -26.21 -14.56 -0.95
C ALA A 125 -25.78 -14.35 -2.41
N ALA A 126 -26.29 -15.18 -3.33
CA ALA A 126 -26.02 -15.10 -4.77
C ALA A 126 -26.26 -13.68 -5.35
N THR A 127 -25.20 -13.10 -5.95
CA THR A 127 -25.17 -11.99 -6.93
C THR A 127 -26.11 -10.80 -6.69
N GLY A 128 -25.54 -9.65 -6.28
CA GLY A 128 -26.22 -8.34 -6.39
C GLY A 128 -25.92 -7.34 -5.26
N VAL A 129 -25.29 -7.77 -4.17
CA VAL A 129 -24.88 -6.88 -3.08
C VAL A 129 -23.53 -6.26 -3.42
N ALA A 130 -23.43 -4.92 -3.35
CA ALA A 130 -22.18 -4.21 -3.56
C ALA A 130 -21.12 -4.71 -2.57
N LEU A 131 -19.96 -5.10 -3.08
CA LEU A 131 -18.85 -5.55 -2.23
C LEU A 131 -18.44 -4.42 -1.28
N PRO A 132 -18.17 -4.72 -0.01
CA PRO A 132 -17.71 -3.73 0.94
C PRO A 132 -16.38 -3.12 0.49
N PRO A 133 -16.19 -1.80 0.66
CA PRO A 133 -15.01 -1.11 0.18
C PRO A 133 -13.76 -1.62 0.89
N GLU A 134 -12.67 -1.74 0.13
CA GLU A 134 -11.37 -2.02 0.71
C GLU A 134 -10.93 -0.88 1.63
N PRO A 135 -10.11 -1.17 2.66
CA PRO A 135 -9.43 -0.11 3.41
C PRO A 135 -8.66 0.80 2.44
N HIS A 136 -8.84 2.12 2.59
CA HIS A 136 -8.24 3.12 1.71
C HIS A 136 -6.74 3.36 1.99
N LEU A 137 -6.26 2.93 3.16
CA LEU A 137 -4.84 3.00 3.54
C LEU A 137 -4.16 1.64 3.31
N ALA A 138 -2.87 1.68 2.98
CA ALA A 138 -2.02 0.49 2.94
C ALA A 138 -2.01 -0.22 4.32
N PRO A 139 -1.86 -1.55 4.38
CA PRO A 139 -1.88 -2.29 5.64
C PRO A 139 -0.71 -1.87 6.56
N PRO A 140 -0.92 -1.75 7.88
CA PRO A 140 0.17 -1.53 8.84
C PRO A 140 1.23 -2.65 8.78
N ASP A 141 2.50 -2.33 9.02
CA ASP A 141 3.61 -3.30 8.97
C ASP A 141 3.39 -4.50 9.91
N ALA A 142 2.81 -4.27 11.09
CA ALA A 142 2.49 -5.34 12.03
C ALA A 142 1.45 -6.33 11.46
N VAL A 143 0.50 -5.85 10.64
CA VAL A 143 -0.46 -6.70 9.92
C VAL A 143 0.26 -7.49 8.82
N VAL A 144 1.12 -6.83 8.04
CA VAL A 144 1.91 -7.48 6.99
C VAL A 144 2.80 -8.59 7.56
N LYS A 145 3.48 -8.32 8.69
CA LYS A 145 4.29 -9.29 9.42
C LYS A 145 3.44 -10.47 9.91
N ARG A 146 2.26 -10.20 10.48
CA ARG A 146 1.33 -11.23 10.96
C ARG A 146 0.87 -12.16 9.84
N LEU A 147 0.55 -11.61 8.67
CA LEU A 147 0.20 -12.39 7.48
C LEU A 147 1.38 -13.22 6.97
N GLY A 148 2.57 -12.60 6.92
CA GLY A 148 3.80 -13.27 6.48
C GLY A 148 4.13 -14.51 7.30
N MET A 149 3.95 -14.46 8.63
CA MET A 149 4.13 -15.62 9.52
C MET A 149 3.20 -16.79 9.18
N LEU A 150 2.06 -16.53 8.52
CA LEU A 150 1.11 -17.53 8.08
C LEU A 150 1.29 -17.95 6.62
N GLY A 151 2.22 -17.33 5.87
CA GLY A 151 2.39 -17.55 4.43
C GLY A 151 1.27 -16.90 3.59
N LEU A 152 0.61 -15.89 4.16
CA LEU A 152 -0.41 -15.08 3.50
C LEU A 152 0.18 -13.71 3.15
N THR A 153 -0.41 -13.08 2.15
CA THR A 153 -0.14 -11.72 1.69
C THR A 153 -1.42 -10.89 1.81
N TRP A 154 -1.30 -9.56 1.78
CA TRP A 154 -2.47 -8.67 1.84
C TRP A 154 -3.50 -8.94 0.74
N GLY A 155 -3.04 -9.33 -0.45
CA GLY A 155 -3.89 -9.66 -1.59
C GLY A 155 -4.67 -10.96 -1.44
N ASP A 156 -4.30 -11.84 -0.50
CA ASP A 156 -5.01 -13.10 -0.27
C ASP A 156 -6.30 -12.91 0.55
N LEU A 157 -6.47 -11.76 1.21
CA LEU A 157 -7.59 -11.52 2.14
C LEU A 157 -8.79 -10.87 1.44
N PRO A 158 -10.03 -11.31 1.72
CA PRO A 158 -11.22 -10.58 1.30
C PRO A 158 -11.36 -9.22 2.03
N PRO A 159 -12.13 -8.26 1.48
CA PRO A 159 -12.22 -6.89 2.02
C PRO A 159 -12.60 -6.79 3.51
N LEU A 160 -13.54 -7.63 3.98
CA LEU A 160 -13.93 -7.64 5.39
C LEU A 160 -12.86 -8.28 6.30
N ALA A 161 -12.13 -9.27 5.81
CA ALA A 161 -11.00 -9.83 6.56
C ALA A 161 -9.85 -8.82 6.68
N LYS A 162 -9.65 -7.97 5.66
CA LYS A 162 -8.70 -6.85 5.70
C LYS A 162 -9.06 -5.86 6.81
N GLN A 163 -10.33 -5.46 6.91
CA GLN A 163 -10.80 -4.59 8.01
C GLN A 163 -10.68 -5.29 9.38
N ALA A 164 -11.02 -6.56 9.45
CA ALA A 164 -10.97 -7.35 10.68
C ALA A 164 -9.55 -7.50 11.22
N ILE A 165 -8.56 -7.84 10.37
CA ILE A 165 -7.18 -8.04 10.84
C ILE A 165 -6.52 -6.72 11.28
N ILE A 166 -6.88 -5.60 10.65
CA ILE A 166 -6.41 -4.27 11.06
C ILE A 166 -6.92 -3.98 12.47
N TRP A 167 -8.24 -4.12 12.70
CA TRP A 167 -8.84 -3.92 14.02
C TRP A 167 -8.24 -4.86 15.06
N ASP A 168 -8.20 -6.16 14.78
CA ASP A 168 -7.68 -7.20 15.67
C ASP A 168 -6.21 -6.99 16.05
N SER A 169 -5.44 -6.38 15.14
CA SER A 169 -4.03 -6.07 15.38
C SER A 169 -3.84 -4.75 16.13
N GLY A 170 -4.90 -4.06 16.55
CA GLY A 170 -4.83 -2.83 17.34
C GLY A 170 -4.59 -1.58 16.52
N PHE A 171 -5.20 -1.46 15.34
CA PHE A 171 -5.12 -0.24 14.53
C PHE A 171 -6.49 0.34 14.22
N VAL A 172 -6.54 1.67 14.23
CA VAL A 172 -7.73 2.46 13.92
C VAL A 172 -7.33 3.67 13.09
N VAL A 173 -8.22 4.17 12.23
CA VAL A 173 -7.93 5.38 11.45
C VAL A 173 -8.10 6.62 12.33
N GLY A 174 -7.14 7.54 12.29
CA GLY A 174 -7.28 8.89 12.81
C GLY A 174 -6.86 9.91 11.77
N ASN A 175 -7.38 11.12 11.87
CA ASN A 175 -7.01 12.23 10.97
C ASN A 175 -5.92 13.07 11.66
N VAL A 176 -4.68 12.92 11.19
CA VAL A 176 -3.49 13.58 11.72
C VAL A 176 -3.05 14.66 10.74
N HIS A 177 -3.10 15.92 11.16
CA HIS A 177 -2.82 17.09 10.31
C HIS A 177 -3.59 17.09 8.97
N GLY A 178 -4.87 16.70 8.99
CA GLY A 178 -5.73 16.66 7.79
C GLY A 178 -5.64 15.38 6.98
N VAL A 179 -4.73 14.44 7.31
CA VAL A 179 -4.50 13.20 6.56
C VAL A 179 -4.89 11.97 7.38
N ASP A 180 -5.60 11.03 6.78
CA ASP A 180 -5.95 9.77 7.42
C ASP A 180 -4.71 8.89 7.59
N ARG A 181 -4.47 8.43 8.82
CA ARG A 181 -3.36 7.56 9.20
C ARG A 181 -3.82 6.46 10.15
N TRP A 182 -3.08 5.35 10.18
CA TRP A 182 -3.23 4.35 11.21
C TRP A 182 -2.67 4.87 12.52
N LEU A 183 -3.45 4.72 13.59
CA LEU A 183 -3.03 4.94 14.96
C LEU A 183 -3.06 3.61 15.71
N ARG A 184 -2.03 3.33 16.48
CA ARG A 184 -1.99 2.19 17.40
C ARG A 184 -2.99 2.39 18.56
N VAL A 185 -3.70 1.32 18.85
CA VAL A 185 -4.52 1.17 20.06
C VAL A 185 -3.85 0.17 20.97
N TYR A 186 -3.64 0.58 22.21
CA TYR A 186 -3.19 -0.24 23.33
C TYR A 186 -4.39 -0.59 24.20
N VAL A 187 -4.32 -1.71 24.91
CA VAL A 187 -5.39 -2.24 25.75
C VAL A 187 -4.88 -2.52 27.16
N ALA A 188 -5.77 -2.42 28.15
CA ALA A 188 -5.41 -2.68 29.54
C ALA A 188 -5.06 -4.16 29.77
N SER A 189 -5.77 -5.05 29.09
CA SER A 189 -5.50 -6.49 29.08
C SER A 189 -6.20 -7.16 27.89
N GLY A 190 -5.70 -8.33 27.48
CA GLY A 190 -6.36 -9.15 26.47
C GLY A 190 -6.27 -8.58 25.05
N SER A 191 -7.40 -8.47 24.37
CA SER A 191 -7.51 -8.10 22.96
C SER A 191 -8.49 -6.95 22.73
N MET A 192 -8.63 -6.52 21.48
CA MET A 192 -9.58 -5.49 21.05
C MET A 192 -11.06 -5.88 21.23
N VAL A 193 -11.37 -7.12 21.63
CA VAL A 193 -12.74 -7.66 21.78
C VAL A 193 -13.52 -6.98 22.91
N ASN A 194 -12.84 -6.59 24.00
CA ASN A 194 -13.47 -6.12 25.24
C ASN A 194 -13.00 -4.73 25.68
N ILE A 195 -12.57 -3.88 24.75
CA ILE A 195 -12.15 -2.52 25.08
C ILE A 195 -13.35 -1.58 25.33
N MET A 196 -14.56 -2.00 24.92
CA MET A 196 -15.78 -1.27 25.22
C MET A 196 -16.11 -1.31 26.71
N MET A 197 -16.33 -0.13 27.30
CA MET A 197 -16.81 0.00 28.68
C MET A 197 -18.31 -0.36 28.76
N PRO A 198 -18.70 -1.36 29.57
CA PRO A 198 -20.12 -1.71 29.73
C PRO A 198 -20.95 -0.59 30.35
N LYS A 199 -22.25 -0.51 30.03
CA LYS A 199 -23.18 0.53 30.55
C LYS A 199 -23.17 0.60 32.08
N ALA A 200 -23.13 -0.55 32.75
CA ALA A 200 -23.11 -0.62 34.21
C ALA A 200 -21.83 -0.01 34.80
N ALA A 201 -20.67 -0.33 34.21
CA ALA A 201 -19.39 0.25 34.62
C ALA A 201 -19.40 1.77 34.41
N PHE A 202 -19.85 2.23 33.24
CA PHE A 202 -19.98 3.65 32.92
C PHE A 202 -20.86 4.40 33.93
N LYS A 203 -22.05 3.86 34.24
CA LYS A 203 -23.00 4.45 35.21
C LYS A 203 -22.43 4.55 36.63
N ASN A 204 -21.67 3.56 37.08
CA ASN A 204 -21.13 3.52 38.43
C ASN A 204 -20.03 4.57 38.68
N THR A 205 -19.42 5.10 37.62
CA THR A 205 -18.31 6.08 37.72
C THR A 205 -18.73 7.52 37.92
N LEU A 206 -19.97 7.88 37.56
CA LEU A 206 -20.39 9.27 37.52
C LEU A 206 -21.27 9.57 38.73
N THR A 207 -20.85 10.52 39.57
CA THR A 207 -21.68 11.07 40.68
C THR A 207 -22.96 11.74 40.19
N VAL A 208 -23.10 11.97 38.87
CA VAL A 208 -24.31 12.47 38.22
C VAL A 208 -24.63 11.51 37.06
N SER A 209 -25.73 10.75 37.16
CA SER A 209 -26.16 9.84 36.08
C SER A 209 -26.55 10.63 34.83
N GLN A 210 -25.69 10.62 33.81
CA GLN A 210 -25.84 11.37 32.55
C GLN A 210 -25.83 10.46 31.32
N THR A 211 -26.47 9.29 31.38
CA THR A 211 -26.77 8.50 30.18
C THR A 211 -28.22 8.72 29.77
N ILE A 212 -28.47 8.92 28.49
CA ILE A 212 -29.80 8.91 27.90
C ILE A 212 -30.00 7.60 27.12
N ASP A 213 -31.18 6.98 27.29
CA ASP A 213 -31.59 5.84 26.49
C ASP A 213 -32.31 6.35 25.23
N CYS A 214 -31.73 6.05 24.08
CA CYS A 214 -32.20 6.49 22.76
C CYS A 214 -32.76 5.30 21.97
N PRO A 215 -33.89 5.46 21.28
CA PRO A 215 -34.32 4.49 20.28
C PRO A 215 -33.47 4.66 19.02
N SER A 216 -32.89 3.58 18.50
CA SER A 216 -32.25 3.58 17.18
C SER A 216 -33.32 3.95 16.13
N PRO A 217 -33.13 5.02 15.35
CA PRO A 217 -34.12 5.42 14.36
C PRO A 217 -34.32 4.41 13.23
N ILE A 218 -33.38 3.47 13.07
CA ILE A 218 -33.38 2.43 12.04
C ILE A 218 -33.93 1.11 12.59
N THR A 219 -33.37 0.62 13.69
CA THR A 219 -33.71 -0.72 14.20
C THR A 219 -34.77 -0.70 15.31
N GLY A 220 -35.08 0.47 15.87
CA GLY A 220 -35.90 0.59 17.08
C GLY A 220 -35.22 0.08 18.35
N THR A 221 -33.98 -0.43 18.27
CA THR A 221 -33.22 -0.94 19.42
C THR A 221 -32.93 0.20 20.39
N MET A 222 -33.22 0.01 21.67
CA MET A 222 -32.84 0.97 22.70
C MET A 222 -31.35 0.84 23.01
N TYR A 223 -30.62 1.96 22.89
CA TYR A 223 -29.20 2.04 23.20
C TYR A 223 -28.93 3.23 24.11
N ALA A 224 -27.98 3.10 25.03
CA ALA A 224 -27.58 4.19 25.89
C ALA A 224 -26.42 4.97 25.28
N ARG A 225 -26.42 6.29 25.49
CA ARG A 225 -25.30 7.17 25.17
C ARG A 225 -25.08 8.21 26.25
N GLN A 226 -23.89 8.80 26.30
CA GLN A 226 -23.57 9.87 27.24
C GLN A 226 -24.26 11.19 26.84
N GLN A 227 -24.93 11.82 27.80
CA GLN A 227 -25.69 13.07 27.61
C GLN A 227 -24.79 14.32 27.60
N ARG A 228 -23.76 14.41 28.45
CA ARG A 228 -22.78 15.52 28.42
C ARG A 228 -21.37 14.98 28.23
N ALA A 229 -20.61 15.52 27.29
CA ALA A 229 -19.22 15.14 27.07
C ALA A 229 -18.35 15.55 28.28
N VAL A 230 -18.02 14.58 29.13
CA VAL A 230 -17.07 14.75 30.23
C VAL A 230 -16.04 13.63 30.15
N PHE A 231 -14.85 13.96 29.63
CA PHE A 231 -13.78 12.99 29.43
C PHE A 231 -12.92 12.72 30.69
N ALA A 232 -12.66 13.75 31.51
CA ALA A 232 -11.78 13.63 32.68
C ALA A 232 -12.22 12.54 33.67
N GLN A 233 -13.52 12.30 33.79
CA GLN A 233 -14.09 11.26 34.67
C GLN A 233 -14.05 9.86 34.03
N THR A 234 -14.04 9.77 32.70
CA THR A 234 -14.00 8.47 32.00
C THR A 234 -12.58 7.93 31.85
N ASN A 235 -11.57 8.81 31.83
CA ASN A 235 -10.16 8.45 31.61
C ASN A 235 -9.63 7.38 32.59
N GLN A 236 -10.10 7.37 33.85
CA GLN A 236 -9.64 6.39 34.85
C GLN A 236 -10.16 4.96 34.64
N LEU A 237 -11.15 4.77 33.76
CA LEU A 237 -11.79 3.47 33.55
C LEU A 237 -11.66 2.94 32.12
N VAL A 238 -11.05 3.71 31.23
CA VAL A 238 -10.85 3.29 29.84
C VAL A 238 -10.08 1.99 29.80
N GLN A 239 -10.46 1.10 28.87
CA GLN A 239 -9.79 -0.18 28.66
C GLN A 239 -8.82 -0.14 27.47
N CYS A 240 -8.68 1.04 26.85
CA CYS A 240 -7.82 1.29 25.72
C CYS A 240 -7.10 2.64 25.86
N ALA A 241 -5.96 2.77 25.19
CA ALA A 241 -5.29 4.04 24.95
C ALA A 241 -4.85 4.14 23.49
N VAL A 242 -4.86 5.34 22.92
CA VAL A 242 -4.46 5.62 21.54
C VAL A 242 -3.18 6.44 21.52
N GLU A 243 -2.26 6.14 20.61
CA GLU A 243 -1.03 6.92 20.42
C GLU A 243 -1.24 8.21 19.63
N ASN A 244 -0.28 9.12 19.75
CA ASN A 244 -0.14 10.31 18.89
C ASN A 244 -1.40 11.19 18.79
N THR A 245 -2.14 11.31 19.90
CA THR A 245 -3.42 12.04 19.91
C THR A 245 -3.27 13.56 19.88
N GLN A 246 -2.05 14.08 20.11
CA GLN A 246 -1.76 15.53 20.09
C GLN A 246 -1.91 16.15 18.70
N ASN A 247 -1.66 15.36 17.66
CA ASN A 247 -1.63 15.82 16.28
C ASN A 247 -2.95 15.56 15.53
N LEU A 248 -3.98 15.11 16.26
CA LEU A 248 -5.29 14.86 15.69
C LEU A 248 -6.00 16.17 15.37
N THR A 249 -6.46 16.29 14.13
CA THR A 249 -7.23 17.43 13.63
C THR A 249 -8.74 17.18 13.61
N ALA A 250 -9.17 15.93 13.83
CA ALA A 250 -10.58 15.56 13.93
C ALA A 250 -11.12 15.77 15.36
N TYR A 251 -11.82 16.88 15.57
CA TYR A 251 -12.53 17.18 16.81
C TYR A 251 -14.02 16.80 16.69
N SER A 252 -14.57 16.24 17.76
CA SER A 252 -16.00 15.91 17.84
C SER A 252 -16.64 16.62 19.03
N HIS A 253 -17.83 17.16 18.79
CA HIS A 253 -18.75 17.67 19.81
C HIS A 253 -19.87 16.65 20.07
N SER A 254 -19.51 15.36 20.12
CA SER A 254 -20.45 14.24 20.32
C SER A 254 -20.24 13.61 21.71
N SER A 255 -21.03 12.59 22.04
CA SER A 255 -20.82 11.75 23.23
C SER A 255 -19.41 11.13 23.20
N VAL A 256 -18.75 11.01 24.37
CA VAL A 256 -17.48 10.27 24.48
C VAL A 256 -17.68 8.76 24.68
N TRP A 257 -18.93 8.36 24.95
CA TRP A 257 -19.37 6.97 25.14
C TRP A 257 -20.79 6.74 24.60
N ALA A 258 -21.00 5.63 23.89
CA ALA A 258 -22.30 5.17 23.42
C ALA A 258 -22.27 3.66 23.14
N GLN A 259 -23.39 2.98 23.40
CA GLN A 259 -23.61 1.58 22.99
C GLN A 259 -23.81 1.48 21.47
N ASP A 260 -23.54 0.31 20.89
CA ASP A 260 -23.75 0.07 19.45
C ASP A 260 -25.24 0.04 19.10
N ALA A 261 -25.67 0.85 18.13
CA ALA A 261 -27.03 0.87 17.63
C ALA A 261 -27.12 0.68 16.11
N LEU A 262 -26.03 0.20 15.49
CA LEU A 262 -25.98 -0.16 14.08
C LEU A 262 -26.83 -1.41 13.82
N ALA A 263 -27.38 -1.54 12.61
CA ALA A 263 -28.08 -2.75 12.21
C ALA A 263 -27.12 -3.93 12.09
N ILE A 264 -27.62 -5.16 12.23
CA ILE A 264 -26.81 -6.39 12.24
C ILE A 264 -25.91 -6.51 10.99
N GLY A 265 -26.41 -6.05 9.83
CA GLY A 265 -25.68 -6.05 8.55
C GLY A 265 -24.84 -4.81 8.26
N ASP A 266 -24.88 -3.78 9.12
CA ASP A 266 -24.08 -2.58 8.91
C ASP A 266 -22.60 -2.87 9.21
N ILE A 267 -21.70 -2.29 8.40
CA ILE A 267 -20.25 -2.41 8.55
C ILE A 267 -19.74 -1.20 9.36
N PRO A 268 -19.26 -1.41 10.60
CA PRO A 268 -18.67 -0.34 11.39
C PRO A 268 -17.30 0.08 10.81
N VAL A 269 -17.07 1.38 10.73
CA VAL A 269 -15.81 2.00 10.30
C VAL A 269 -15.23 2.75 11.50
N PRO A 270 -14.36 2.09 12.31
CA PRO A 270 -13.81 2.71 13.50
C PRO A 270 -12.87 3.87 13.16
N ARG A 271 -13.09 5.02 13.78
CA ARG A 271 -12.28 6.23 13.61
C ARG A 271 -12.07 6.96 14.93
N VAL A 272 -10.88 7.52 15.13
CA VAL A 272 -10.53 8.29 16.34
C VAL A 272 -10.95 9.74 16.19
N PHE A 273 -11.62 10.26 17.22
CA PHE A 273 -11.95 11.67 17.37
C PHE A 273 -11.47 12.19 18.72
N MET A 274 -10.99 13.43 18.75
CA MET A 274 -10.72 14.16 19.97
C MET A 274 -11.97 14.86 20.46
N HIS A 275 -12.32 14.64 21.73
CA HIS A 275 -13.47 15.28 22.37
C HIS A 275 -13.03 16.44 23.24
N THR A 276 -13.81 17.52 23.22
CA THR A 276 -13.56 18.74 24.00
C THR A 276 -14.86 19.28 24.58
N TYR A 277 -14.81 19.84 25.79
CA TYR A 277 -15.95 20.57 26.37
C TYR A 277 -15.48 21.93 26.86
N HIS A 278 -15.70 22.97 26.04
CA HIS A 278 -15.32 24.35 26.31
C HIS A 278 -13.81 24.59 26.54
N ALA A 279 -13.42 25.86 26.45
CA ALA A 279 -12.05 26.36 26.22
C ALA A 279 -10.99 26.10 27.33
N ASN A 280 -11.16 25.09 28.19
CA ASN A 280 -10.20 24.79 29.26
C ASN A 280 -9.44 23.49 28.95
N ALA A 281 -8.11 23.59 28.82
CA ALA A 281 -7.11 22.59 28.42
C ALA A 281 -7.13 21.22 29.16
N GLU A 282 -7.86 21.08 30.27
CA GLU A 282 -7.78 19.92 31.17
C GLU A 282 -8.80 18.80 30.88
N ARG A 283 -9.59 18.88 29.80
CA ARG A 283 -10.73 17.96 29.54
C ARG A 283 -10.75 17.32 28.14
N TYR A 284 -9.58 17.12 27.54
CA TYR A 284 -9.44 16.58 26.19
C TYR A 284 -9.18 15.08 26.25
N GLY A 285 -9.76 14.33 25.32
CA GLY A 285 -9.35 12.93 25.15
C GLY A 285 -9.95 12.22 23.95
N PRO A 286 -9.31 11.12 23.52
CA PRO A 286 -9.71 10.40 22.33
C PRO A 286 -10.89 9.45 22.60
N SER A 287 -11.78 9.33 21.63
CA SER A 287 -12.72 8.21 21.57
C SER A 287 -12.70 7.58 20.18
N ILE A 288 -12.86 6.27 20.12
CA ILE A 288 -13.04 5.52 18.87
C ILE A 288 -14.53 5.46 18.57
N HIS A 289 -14.93 5.98 17.41
CA HIS A 289 -16.30 6.00 16.90
C HIS A 289 -16.46 4.90 15.84
N GLY A 290 -17.33 3.93 16.07
CA GLY A 290 -17.68 2.87 15.11
C GLY A 290 -18.71 3.37 14.09
N LEU A 291 -18.36 4.35 13.28
CA LEU A 291 -19.28 5.03 12.36
C LEU A 291 -19.89 4.04 11.33
N PRO A 292 -21.13 4.25 10.87
CA PRO A 292 -21.64 3.51 9.73
C PRO A 292 -20.84 3.84 8.47
N GLN A 293 -20.73 2.86 7.57
CA GLN A 293 -20.06 3.05 6.28
C GLN A 293 -20.63 4.27 5.51
N GLY A 294 -19.73 5.12 5.02
CA GLY A 294 -20.08 6.35 4.29
C GLY A 294 -20.31 7.58 5.18
N SER A 295 -20.31 7.42 6.51
CA SER A 295 -20.29 8.54 7.44
C SER A 295 -18.87 8.90 7.85
N THR A 296 -18.57 10.19 7.90
CA THR A 296 -17.25 10.73 8.28
C THR A 296 -17.25 11.44 9.63
N THR A 297 -18.42 11.76 10.18
CA THR A 297 -18.58 12.45 11.46
C THR A 297 -19.89 12.06 12.14
N GLU A 298 -19.88 11.98 13.46
CA GLU A 298 -21.11 11.95 14.26
C GLU A 298 -21.32 13.34 14.89
N THR A 299 -22.31 14.09 14.43
CA THR A 299 -22.64 15.42 14.98
C THR A 299 -23.85 15.30 15.88
N ILE A 300 -23.74 15.76 17.13
CA ILE A 300 -24.89 15.95 18.03
C ILE A 300 -25.12 17.45 18.20
N VAL A 301 -26.38 17.85 18.26
CA VAL A 301 -26.77 19.19 18.72
C VAL A 301 -26.88 19.16 20.24
N TYR A 302 -25.92 19.75 20.95
CA TYR A 302 -26.08 19.99 22.39
C TYR A 302 -27.15 21.06 22.60
N ASP A 303 -28.29 20.63 23.16
CA ASP A 303 -29.45 21.48 23.45
C ASP A 303 -29.84 21.29 24.93
N SER A 304 -30.57 22.24 25.50
CA SER A 304 -31.10 22.08 26.86
C SER A 304 -32.14 20.96 26.95
N ASP A 305 -32.75 20.56 25.82
CA ASP A 305 -33.64 19.42 25.68
C ASP A 305 -32.87 18.09 25.59
N PRO A 306 -32.97 17.20 26.61
CA PRO A 306 -32.33 15.89 26.60
C PRO A 306 -32.68 15.04 25.37
N THR A 307 -33.91 15.15 24.84
CA THR A 307 -34.40 14.30 23.74
C THR A 307 -33.69 14.56 22.41
N LYS A 308 -33.08 15.74 22.24
CA LYS A 308 -32.30 16.11 21.06
C LYS A 308 -30.86 15.56 21.05
N HIS A 309 -30.43 14.89 22.13
CA HIS A 309 -29.12 14.22 22.18
C HIS A 309 -29.11 12.86 21.47
N CYS A 310 -30.28 12.30 21.13
CA CYS A 310 -30.39 11.10 20.32
C CYS A 310 -30.14 11.41 18.83
N GLN A 311 -29.68 10.41 18.07
CA GLN A 311 -29.48 10.57 16.63
C GLN A 311 -30.77 10.94 15.88
N ALA A 312 -30.63 11.80 14.86
CA ALA A 312 -31.74 12.18 13.99
C ALA A 312 -32.29 10.98 13.19
N ARG A 313 -33.54 11.08 12.72
CA ARG A 313 -34.15 10.03 11.88
C ARG A 313 -33.28 9.75 10.65
N GLY A 314 -33.03 8.46 10.38
CA GLY A 314 -32.23 8.00 9.24
C GLY A 314 -30.71 7.99 9.49
N VAL A 315 -30.24 8.38 10.68
CA VAL A 315 -28.83 8.31 11.07
C VAL A 315 -28.66 7.16 12.08
N SER A 316 -27.77 6.21 11.78
CA SER A 316 -27.40 5.16 12.73
C SER A 316 -26.33 5.64 13.71
N SER A 317 -26.36 5.13 14.94
CA SER A 317 -25.38 5.44 15.98
C SER A 317 -24.45 4.25 16.15
N GLY A 318 -23.16 4.48 15.87
CA GLY A 318 -22.10 3.53 16.16
C GLY A 318 -21.80 3.47 17.66
N MET A 319 -21.15 2.40 18.08
CA MET A 319 -20.53 2.38 19.40
C MET A 319 -19.45 3.47 19.50
N ILE A 320 -19.37 4.13 20.65
CA ILE A 320 -18.30 5.08 20.95
C ILE A 320 -17.54 4.58 22.18
N ILE A 321 -16.24 4.34 21.99
CA ILE A 321 -15.35 3.77 23.00
C ILE A 321 -14.41 4.89 23.49
N PRO A 322 -14.55 5.37 24.74
CA PRO A 322 -13.58 6.29 25.31
C PRO A 322 -12.25 5.56 25.52
N CYS A 323 -11.17 6.14 25.03
CA CYS A 323 -9.81 5.65 25.25
C CYS A 323 -8.97 6.73 25.93
N GLY A 324 -7.89 6.33 26.60
CA GLY A 324 -6.87 7.24 27.08
C GLY A 324 -5.90 7.66 25.96
N THR A 325 -4.99 8.57 26.27
CA THR A 325 -3.82 8.84 25.43
C THR A 325 -2.63 8.05 25.96
N LYS A 326 -1.85 7.42 25.07
CA LYS A 326 -0.57 6.79 25.41
C LYS A 326 0.58 7.75 25.12
N GLY A 327 1.48 7.96 26.09
CA GLY A 327 2.74 8.68 25.89
C GLY A 327 2.68 10.21 25.98
N TRP A 328 1.57 10.80 26.44
CA TRP A 328 1.45 12.25 26.62
C TRP A 328 2.05 12.75 27.95
N ASN A 329 1.76 12.06 29.05
CA ASN A 329 2.38 12.28 30.36
C ASN A 329 3.02 10.96 30.82
N ALA A 330 4.22 11.00 31.39
CA ALA A 330 5.04 9.84 31.77
C ALA A 330 4.47 8.96 32.91
N SER A 331 3.16 9.01 33.15
CA SER A 331 2.46 8.21 34.15
C SER A 331 1.04 7.77 33.75
N GLU A 332 0.42 8.37 32.71
CA GLU A 332 -0.96 8.05 32.34
C GLU A 332 -1.00 6.93 31.30
N ASN A 333 -1.72 5.85 31.62
CA ASN A 333 -1.93 4.69 30.75
C ASN A 333 -0.65 3.92 30.36
N ASP A 334 0.43 4.02 31.14
CA ASP A 334 1.67 3.27 30.88
C ASP A 334 1.56 1.76 31.08
N ASN A 335 0.54 1.33 31.82
CA ASN A 335 0.15 -0.07 31.97
C ASN A 335 -0.66 -0.61 30.78
N MET A 336 -0.93 0.19 29.75
CA MET A 336 -1.60 -0.29 28.53
C MET A 336 -0.59 -0.98 27.62
N HIS A 337 -0.98 -2.12 27.05
CA HIS A 337 -0.13 -2.99 26.24
C HIS A 337 -0.69 -3.20 24.85
N GLU A 338 0.12 -3.72 23.93
CA GLU A 338 -0.38 -4.11 22.61
C GLU A 338 -1.45 -5.21 22.74
N PRO A 339 -2.53 -5.18 21.95
CA PRO A 339 -3.58 -6.18 22.05
C PRO A 339 -3.09 -7.55 21.61
N ALA A 340 -3.46 -8.57 22.39
CA ALA A 340 -3.39 -9.95 21.94
C ALA A 340 -4.35 -10.18 20.76
N TYR A 341 -3.98 -11.09 19.88
CA TYR A 341 -4.77 -11.46 18.72
C TYR A 341 -5.99 -12.31 19.11
N SER A 342 -7.16 -12.03 18.55
CA SER A 342 -8.36 -12.83 18.84
C SER A 342 -8.28 -14.22 18.21
N ALA A 343 -8.88 -15.19 18.90
CA ALA A 343 -9.04 -16.55 18.37
C ALA A 343 -9.85 -16.56 17.06
N THR A 344 -10.89 -15.71 16.96
CA THR A 344 -11.72 -15.59 15.76
C THR A 344 -10.91 -15.16 14.55
N MET A 345 -10.07 -14.12 14.66
CA MET A 345 -9.26 -13.66 13.52
C MET A 345 -8.22 -14.72 13.14
N ASN A 346 -7.57 -15.34 14.12
CA ASN A 346 -6.59 -16.40 13.87
C ASN A 346 -7.23 -17.60 13.15
N GLY A 347 -8.42 -18.03 13.57
CA GLY A 347 -9.18 -19.08 12.90
C GLY A 347 -9.54 -18.72 11.46
N TRP A 348 -10.03 -17.50 11.24
CA TRP A 348 -10.39 -17.03 9.90
C TRP A 348 -9.19 -16.95 8.94
N LEU A 349 -8.01 -16.55 9.42
CA LEU A 349 -6.78 -16.58 8.60
C LEU A 349 -6.36 -18.00 8.21
N VAL A 350 -6.56 -18.99 9.10
CA VAL A 350 -6.31 -20.40 8.79
C VAL A 350 -7.27 -20.89 7.71
N GLU A 351 -8.55 -20.52 7.77
CA GLU A 351 -9.55 -20.83 6.73
C GLU A 351 -9.14 -20.25 5.37
N ILE A 352 -8.74 -18.97 5.33
CA ILE A 352 -8.27 -18.28 4.11
C ILE A 352 -7.04 -18.99 3.53
N LYS A 353 -6.08 -19.38 4.38
CA LYS A 353 -4.90 -20.13 3.96
C LYS A 353 -5.26 -21.50 3.36
N ALA A 354 -6.19 -22.22 3.98
CA ALA A 354 -6.64 -23.51 3.47
C ALA A 354 -7.32 -23.36 2.09
N ALA A 355 -8.15 -22.32 1.91
CA ALA A 355 -8.78 -22.01 0.63
C ALA A 355 -7.76 -21.62 -0.46
N LYS A 356 -6.68 -20.93 -0.11
CA LYS A 356 -5.58 -20.64 -1.04
C LYS A 356 -4.87 -21.91 -1.51
N GLN A 357 -4.65 -22.86 -0.60
CA GLN A 357 -3.97 -24.13 -0.92
C GLN A 357 -4.84 -25.07 -1.76
N SER A 358 -6.16 -25.10 -1.55
CA SER A 358 -7.07 -25.92 -2.37
C SER A 358 -7.22 -25.41 -3.81
N ASN A 359 -7.10 -24.10 -4.02
CA ASN A 359 -7.14 -23.49 -5.35
C ASN A 359 -5.82 -23.64 -6.15
N ALA A 360 -4.74 -24.11 -5.53
CA ALA A 360 -3.51 -24.48 -6.22
C ALA A 360 -3.63 -25.89 -6.83
N SER A 361 -4.03 -25.98 -8.10
CA SER A 361 -4.24 -27.25 -8.82
C SER A 361 -3.00 -28.17 -8.82
N PRO A 362 -3.15 -29.51 -8.72
CA PRO A 362 -2.04 -30.48 -8.77
C PRO A 362 -1.35 -30.60 -10.15
N LYS A 363 -1.74 -29.81 -11.15
CA LYS A 363 -1.14 -29.82 -12.50
C LYS A 363 0.33 -29.35 -12.51
N THR A 364 0.78 -28.64 -11.50
CA THR A 364 2.16 -28.14 -11.39
C THR A 364 3.18 -29.22 -11.01
N ALA A 365 2.78 -30.27 -10.28
CA ALA A 365 3.70 -31.33 -9.86
C ALA A 365 4.00 -32.36 -10.98
N LEU A 366 3.05 -32.61 -11.89
CA LEU A 366 3.22 -33.56 -12.99
C LEU A 366 4.20 -33.05 -14.07
N ILE A 367 4.25 -31.73 -14.27
CA ILE A 367 5.15 -31.09 -15.25
C ILE A 367 6.60 -31.17 -14.80
N PHE A 368 6.88 -31.06 -13.49
CA PHE A 368 8.23 -31.21 -12.95
C PHE A 368 8.75 -32.66 -12.99
N GLY A 369 7.87 -33.66 -12.87
CA GLY A 369 8.28 -35.06 -12.98
C GLY A 369 8.72 -35.47 -14.40
N LEU A 370 8.06 -34.93 -15.43
CA LEU A 370 8.34 -35.26 -16.82
C LEU A 370 9.58 -34.54 -17.37
N THR A 371 9.87 -33.32 -16.91
CA THR A 371 11.06 -32.57 -17.34
C THR A 371 12.34 -33.15 -16.74
N VAL A 372 12.34 -33.56 -15.47
CA VAL A 372 13.51 -34.18 -14.83
C VAL A 372 13.81 -35.55 -15.45
N GLY A 373 12.78 -36.36 -15.73
CA GLY A 373 12.95 -37.65 -16.41
C GLY A 373 13.50 -37.50 -17.84
N GLY A 374 13.00 -36.51 -18.59
CA GLY A 374 13.47 -36.23 -19.96
C GLY A 374 14.93 -35.73 -20.00
N VAL A 375 15.32 -34.85 -19.08
CA VAL A 375 16.68 -34.31 -19.00
C VAL A 375 17.70 -35.40 -18.62
N VAL A 376 17.35 -36.31 -17.71
CA VAL A 376 18.23 -37.44 -17.34
C VAL A 376 18.43 -38.41 -18.51
N VAL A 377 17.37 -38.71 -19.28
CA VAL A 377 17.48 -39.58 -20.46
C VAL A 377 18.31 -38.91 -21.56
N LEU A 378 18.13 -37.61 -21.79
CA LEU A 378 18.92 -36.85 -22.76
C LEU A 378 20.39 -36.73 -22.34
N PHE A 379 20.68 -36.58 -21.04
CA PHE A 379 22.04 -36.55 -20.52
C PHE A 379 22.74 -37.90 -20.63
N VAL A 380 22.04 -39.02 -20.39
CA VAL A 380 22.58 -40.37 -20.60
C VAL A 380 22.84 -40.64 -22.08
N LEU A 381 21.93 -40.24 -22.97
CA LEU A 381 22.13 -40.35 -24.42
C LEU A 381 23.31 -39.50 -24.90
N PHE A 382 23.45 -38.28 -24.37
CA PHE A 382 24.59 -37.41 -24.65
C PHE A 382 25.92 -38.03 -24.19
N LEU A 383 25.97 -38.63 -23.00
CA LEU A 383 27.16 -39.34 -22.51
C LEU A 383 27.51 -40.57 -23.35
N LEU A 384 26.51 -41.30 -23.86
CA LEU A 384 26.71 -42.45 -24.75
C LEU A 384 27.23 -42.04 -26.13
N VAL A 385 26.80 -40.89 -26.66
CA VAL A 385 27.31 -40.31 -27.92
C VAL A 385 28.71 -39.70 -27.72
N TYR A 386 28.94 -39.01 -26.61
CA TYR A 386 30.23 -38.41 -26.25
C TYR A 386 31.33 -39.46 -26.06
N ARG A 387 31.01 -40.61 -25.45
CA ARG A 387 31.96 -41.74 -25.33
C ARG A 387 32.24 -42.45 -26.66
N ARG A 388 31.40 -42.25 -27.70
CA ARG A 388 31.65 -42.77 -29.06
C ARG A 388 32.49 -41.84 -29.93
N GLN A 389 32.61 -40.55 -29.61
CA GLN A 389 33.38 -39.58 -30.40
C GLN A 389 34.81 -39.32 -29.87
N SER A 390 35.18 -39.83 -28.70
CA SER A 390 36.51 -39.66 -28.09
C SER A 390 37.59 -40.62 -28.64
N LYS A 391 37.64 -40.81 -29.97
CA LYS A 391 38.79 -41.42 -30.67
C LYS A 391 39.03 -40.77 -32.04
N THR A 392 39.34 -39.47 -32.04
CA THR A 392 40.06 -38.70 -33.07
C THR A 392 40.24 -37.31 -32.44
N GLY A 393 41.41 -36.79 -32.07
CA GLY A 393 42.58 -36.55 -32.91
C GLY A 393 42.74 -35.04 -33.14
N TYR A 394 43.58 -34.40 -32.31
CA TYR A 394 44.39 -33.18 -32.53
C TYR A 394 43.84 -31.91 -33.21
N GLY A 395 44.02 -30.77 -32.52
CA GLY A 395 44.62 -29.54 -33.08
C GLY A 395 43.69 -28.36 -33.38
N GLY A 396 43.97 -27.19 -32.78
CA GLY A 396 43.50 -25.89 -33.26
C GLY A 396 43.08 -24.91 -32.16
N ILE A 397 43.88 -23.86 -31.96
CA ILE A 397 43.53 -22.67 -31.17
C ILE A 397 42.48 -21.86 -31.95
N GLN A 398 41.36 -21.50 -31.34
CA GLN A 398 40.56 -20.33 -31.70
C GLN A 398 39.68 -19.88 -30.52
N THR A 399 39.72 -18.57 -30.29
CA THR A 399 38.89 -17.76 -29.39
C THR A 399 37.39 -18.02 -29.58
N PRO A 400 36.58 -18.13 -28.51
CA PRO A 400 35.13 -18.10 -28.64
C PRO A 400 34.62 -16.68 -28.44
N THR A 401 34.38 -15.97 -29.54
CA THR A 401 33.16 -15.17 -29.68
C THR A 401 31.99 -16.15 -29.74
N GLY A 402 31.08 -16.09 -28.77
CA GLY A 402 29.93 -17.00 -28.68
C GLY A 402 28.68 -16.27 -28.18
N ASP A 403 27.84 -15.91 -29.14
CA ASP A 403 26.39 -16.09 -29.16
C ASP A 403 25.59 -15.77 -27.89
N PHE A 404 25.22 -14.50 -27.75
CA PHE A 404 23.99 -14.09 -27.06
C PHE A 404 22.91 -13.80 -28.10
N ALA A 405 22.37 -14.83 -28.74
CA ALA A 405 21.12 -14.74 -29.46
C ALA A 405 20.31 -16.02 -29.22
N ASP A 406 19.06 -15.80 -28.81
CA ASP A 406 17.93 -16.72 -28.72
C ASP A 406 17.77 -17.61 -27.45
N GLY A 407 17.00 -17.04 -26.49
CA GLY A 407 16.33 -17.72 -25.36
C GLY A 407 16.39 -16.94 -24.03
N PRO A 408 15.57 -17.29 -23.02
CA PRO A 408 14.41 -16.55 -22.48
C PRO A 408 14.72 -15.20 -21.78
N ALA A 409 15.50 -14.31 -22.38
CA ALA A 409 15.80 -12.97 -21.81
C ALA A 409 14.66 -11.95 -21.98
N ALA A 410 13.81 -12.09 -23.01
CA ALA A 410 12.73 -11.14 -23.30
C ALA A 410 11.70 -11.06 -22.15
N ALA A 411 11.42 -12.17 -21.47
CA ALA A 411 10.44 -12.23 -20.38
C ALA A 411 10.81 -11.40 -19.14
N LYS A 412 12.07 -10.96 -18.99
CA LYS A 412 12.52 -10.17 -17.82
C LYS A 412 12.31 -8.65 -17.98
N LEU A 413 12.14 -8.15 -19.20
CA LEU A 413 12.02 -6.71 -19.48
C LEU A 413 10.60 -6.25 -19.83
N GLU A 414 9.64 -7.20 -19.93
CA GLU A 414 8.21 -6.92 -20.13
C GLU A 414 7.66 -5.77 -19.27
N PRO A 415 8.02 -5.64 -17.97
CA PRO A 415 7.47 -4.55 -17.15
C PRO A 415 7.89 -3.15 -17.60
N LEU A 416 8.97 -3.02 -18.38
CA LEU A 416 9.46 -1.74 -18.91
C LEU A 416 8.85 -1.38 -20.27
N GLN A 417 8.09 -2.28 -20.89
CA GLN A 417 7.55 -2.07 -22.24
C GLN A 417 6.69 -0.81 -22.34
N ILE A 418 6.02 -0.41 -21.24
CA ILE A 418 5.23 0.81 -21.14
C ILE A 418 6.05 2.11 -21.30
N CYS A 419 7.35 2.08 -20.99
CA CYS A 419 8.26 3.22 -21.07
C CYS A 419 9.36 3.04 -22.14
N ARG A 420 9.19 2.05 -23.02
CA ARG A 420 10.19 1.72 -24.04
C ARG A 420 10.32 2.84 -25.08
N LEU A 421 11.55 3.28 -25.30
CA LEU A 421 11.94 4.20 -26.35
C LEU A 421 12.63 3.45 -27.49
N ASP A 422 12.56 4.03 -28.69
CA ASP A 422 13.24 3.51 -29.88
C ASP A 422 14.73 3.88 -29.82
N GLU A 423 15.57 2.86 -29.65
CA GLU A 423 17.02 2.96 -29.50
C GLU A 423 17.70 3.66 -30.69
N GLN A 424 17.10 3.64 -31.89
CA GLN A 424 17.67 4.28 -33.08
C GLN A 424 17.74 5.81 -32.94
N ASN A 425 16.89 6.37 -32.09
CA ASN A 425 16.85 7.81 -31.81
C ASN A 425 17.72 8.22 -30.62
N LEU A 426 18.42 7.27 -29.98
CA LEU A 426 19.30 7.51 -28.84
C LEU A 426 20.75 7.62 -29.31
N VAL A 427 21.37 8.79 -29.09
CA VAL A 427 22.78 9.04 -29.40
C VAL A 427 23.52 9.35 -28.12
N LEU A 428 24.39 8.43 -27.68
CA LEU A 428 25.26 8.64 -26.53
C LEU A 428 26.54 9.37 -26.96
N SER A 429 26.98 10.33 -26.16
CA SER A 429 28.11 11.21 -26.48
C SER A 429 29.26 11.05 -25.49
N THR A 430 29.23 11.77 -24.38
CA THR A 430 30.29 11.82 -23.38
C THR A 430 29.89 11.06 -22.12
N LYS A 431 30.80 10.31 -21.53
CA LYS A 431 30.59 9.70 -20.21
C LYS A 431 30.62 10.79 -19.12
N LEU A 432 29.56 10.88 -18.33
CA LEU A 432 29.41 11.84 -17.22
C LEU A 432 29.97 11.27 -15.92
N GLY A 433 29.81 9.97 -15.69
CA GLY A 433 30.28 9.33 -14.46
C GLY A 433 30.29 7.80 -14.53
N SER A 434 30.96 7.19 -13.57
CA SER A 434 30.94 5.75 -13.30
C SER A 434 30.59 5.50 -11.85
N GLY A 435 29.54 4.73 -11.63
CA GLY A 435 29.23 4.13 -10.34
C GLY A 435 29.83 2.73 -10.19
N ALA A 436 29.47 2.05 -9.10
CA ALA A 436 29.89 0.68 -8.83
C ALA A 436 29.33 -0.36 -9.84
N PHE A 437 28.14 -0.08 -10.38
CA PHE A 437 27.37 -1.02 -11.21
C PHE A 437 26.90 -0.43 -12.56
N ALA A 438 26.90 0.90 -12.70
CA ALA A 438 26.39 1.59 -13.88
C ALA A 438 27.29 2.75 -14.29
N ASP A 439 27.29 3.03 -15.59
CA ASP A 439 27.90 4.21 -16.18
C ASP A 439 26.81 5.18 -16.64
N VAL A 440 27.04 6.47 -16.46
CA VAL A 440 26.12 7.52 -16.89
C VAL A 440 26.74 8.28 -18.05
N TYR A 441 25.98 8.47 -19.11
CA TYR A 441 26.38 9.15 -20.33
C TYR A 441 25.48 10.35 -20.60
N ARG A 442 26.06 11.42 -21.10
CA ARG A 442 25.34 12.50 -21.78
C ARG A 442 24.94 12.02 -23.16
N GLY A 443 23.74 12.31 -23.59
CA GLY A 443 23.30 11.98 -24.94
C GLY A 443 22.19 12.88 -25.44
N THR A 444 21.64 12.50 -26.60
CA THR A 444 20.41 13.07 -27.12
C THR A 444 19.41 11.96 -27.43
N TYR A 445 18.13 12.25 -27.19
CA TYR A 445 17.01 11.43 -27.67
C TYR A 445 16.08 12.33 -28.48
N ARG A 446 15.90 12.01 -29.77
CA ARG A 446 15.13 12.87 -30.72
C ARG A 446 15.54 14.35 -30.67
N GLY A 447 16.84 14.60 -30.52
CA GLY A 447 17.43 15.95 -30.44
C GLY A 447 17.36 16.62 -29.07
N GLN A 448 16.65 16.07 -28.08
CA GLN A 448 16.62 16.59 -26.72
C GLN A 448 17.79 16.03 -25.89
N LEU A 449 18.46 16.88 -25.11
CA LEU A 449 19.54 16.46 -24.20
C LEU A 449 19.01 15.55 -23.09
N ILE A 450 19.72 14.46 -22.84
CA ILE A 450 19.38 13.44 -21.83
C ILE A 450 20.62 12.98 -21.05
N ALA A 451 20.37 12.35 -19.90
CA ALA A 451 21.31 11.49 -19.21
C ALA A 451 20.89 10.02 -19.41
N ALA A 452 21.84 9.16 -19.73
CA ALA A 452 21.63 7.74 -20.01
C ALA A 452 22.44 6.90 -19.02
N LYS A 453 21.77 6.26 -18.07
CA LYS A 453 22.37 5.34 -17.10
C LYS A 453 22.31 3.92 -17.67
N LYS A 454 23.47 3.28 -17.81
CA LYS A 454 23.63 1.96 -18.42
C LYS A 454 24.43 1.04 -17.50
N LEU A 455 23.99 -0.20 -17.33
CA LEU A 455 24.73 -1.18 -16.52
C LEU A 455 26.07 -1.55 -17.17
N GLN A 456 27.08 -1.78 -16.34
CA GLN A 456 28.40 -2.23 -16.80
C GLN A 456 28.34 -3.70 -17.23
N ALA A 457 28.54 -3.98 -18.52
CA ALA A 457 28.34 -5.30 -19.12
C ALA A 457 29.22 -6.42 -18.51
N ASN A 458 30.40 -6.09 -18.01
CA ASN A 458 31.32 -7.04 -17.38
C ASN A 458 30.94 -7.46 -15.95
N ARG A 459 29.90 -6.85 -15.36
CA ARG A 459 29.47 -7.08 -13.98
C ARG A 459 27.99 -7.41 -13.86
N LEU A 460 27.30 -7.73 -14.96
CA LEU A 460 25.86 -7.91 -14.97
C LEU A 460 25.43 -9.30 -14.46
N THR A 461 24.94 -9.37 -13.22
CA THR A 461 24.20 -10.54 -12.72
C THR A 461 22.69 -10.39 -13.00
N SER A 462 21.96 -11.51 -12.98
CA SER A 462 20.48 -11.46 -13.10
C SER A 462 19.83 -10.63 -12.00
N ASN A 463 20.38 -10.63 -10.78
CA ASN A 463 19.83 -9.87 -9.66
C ASN A 463 20.02 -8.35 -9.86
N GLN A 464 21.21 -7.93 -10.29
CA GLN A 464 21.47 -6.51 -10.59
C GLN A 464 20.63 -6.00 -11.75
N LEU A 465 20.41 -6.82 -12.79
CA LEU A 465 19.49 -6.47 -13.85
C LEU A 465 18.06 -6.27 -13.32
N MET A 466 17.54 -7.19 -12.51
CA MET A 466 16.20 -7.07 -11.93
C MET A 466 16.08 -5.88 -10.97
N ALA A 467 17.12 -5.59 -10.18
CA ALA A 467 17.17 -4.40 -9.34
C ALA A 467 17.09 -3.12 -10.19
N PHE A 468 17.82 -3.06 -11.29
CA PHE A 468 17.79 -1.92 -12.21
C PHE A 468 16.46 -1.79 -12.97
N VAL A 469 15.83 -2.91 -13.35
CA VAL A 469 14.45 -2.91 -13.87
C VAL A 469 13.50 -2.29 -12.83
N GLY A 470 13.58 -2.74 -11.57
CA GLY A 470 12.80 -2.17 -10.47
C GLY A 470 13.06 -0.68 -10.29
N GLU A 471 14.28 -0.20 -10.55
CA GLU A 471 14.65 1.21 -10.50
C GLU A 471 14.01 2.05 -11.55
N ILE A 472 14.03 1.58 -12.78
CA ILE A 472 13.34 2.25 -13.87
C ILE A 472 11.83 2.29 -13.60
N GLN A 473 11.23 1.21 -13.08
CA GLN A 473 9.80 1.17 -12.77
C GLN A 473 9.43 2.12 -11.62
N LEU A 474 10.22 2.16 -10.56
CA LEU A 474 9.99 3.06 -9.44
C LEU A 474 10.09 4.51 -9.92
N LEU A 475 11.13 4.84 -10.68
CA LEU A 475 11.31 6.18 -11.25
C LEU A 475 10.18 6.57 -12.20
N ALA A 476 9.66 5.61 -12.99
CA ALA A 476 8.52 5.82 -13.88
C ALA A 476 7.23 6.17 -13.13
N SER A 477 7.11 5.76 -11.86
CA SER A 477 5.92 6.05 -11.04
C SER A 477 5.90 7.48 -10.46
N PHE A 478 7.03 8.19 -10.52
CA PHE A 478 7.15 9.51 -9.92
C PHE A 478 6.70 10.63 -10.83
N ASN A 479 5.99 11.58 -10.24
CA ASN A 479 5.56 12.83 -10.86
C ASN A 479 5.78 13.98 -9.86
N SER A 480 7.03 14.45 -9.78
CA SER A 480 7.44 15.55 -8.90
C SER A 480 8.50 16.40 -9.59
N PRO A 481 8.46 17.75 -9.45
CA PRO A 481 9.51 18.60 -10.00
C PRO A 481 10.86 18.44 -9.28
N TYR A 482 10.87 17.87 -8.06
CA TYR A 482 12.06 17.71 -7.21
C TYR A 482 12.68 16.30 -7.27
N ILE A 483 12.19 15.46 -8.18
CA ILE A 483 12.72 14.14 -8.49
C ILE A 483 13.17 14.14 -9.94
N VAL A 484 14.33 13.58 -10.25
CA VAL A 484 14.82 13.47 -11.63
C VAL A 484 13.81 12.71 -12.48
N LYS A 485 13.37 13.33 -13.57
CA LYS A 485 12.33 12.78 -14.44
C LYS A 485 12.86 11.66 -15.34
N LEU A 486 12.15 10.54 -15.35
CA LEU A 486 12.33 9.51 -16.38
C LEU A 486 11.80 10.02 -17.73
N VAL A 487 12.63 9.91 -18.76
CA VAL A 487 12.23 10.11 -20.17
C VAL A 487 11.76 8.78 -20.77
N GLY A 488 12.42 7.68 -20.42
CA GLY A 488 12.01 6.32 -20.76
C GLY A 488 13.18 5.33 -20.62
N ALA A 489 13.06 4.15 -21.21
CA ALA A 489 14.12 3.15 -21.25
C ALA A 489 14.33 2.60 -22.65
N ALA A 490 15.57 2.29 -23.02
CA ALA A 490 15.91 1.71 -24.33
C ALA A 490 16.81 0.48 -24.16
N TRP A 491 16.61 -0.52 -25.01
CA TRP A 491 17.40 -1.76 -25.01
C TRP A 491 17.20 -2.52 -26.33
N THR A 492 18.26 -3.21 -26.76
CA THR A 492 18.18 -4.28 -27.78
C THR A 492 18.25 -5.66 -27.14
N CYS A 493 18.91 -5.77 -25.99
CA CYS A 493 19.07 -6.99 -25.21
C CYS A 493 19.12 -6.67 -23.70
N ALA A 494 19.13 -7.68 -22.85
CA ALA A 494 19.17 -7.46 -21.40
C ALA A 494 20.43 -6.71 -20.92
N THR A 495 21.55 -6.94 -21.59
CA THR A 495 22.87 -6.40 -21.21
C THR A 495 23.09 -4.95 -21.63
N ASP A 496 22.25 -4.39 -22.49
CA ASP A 496 22.36 -3.00 -22.94
C ASP A 496 21.23 -2.10 -22.46
N LEU A 497 20.40 -2.59 -21.52
CA LEU A 497 19.33 -1.84 -20.90
C LEU A 497 19.85 -0.49 -20.39
N THR A 498 19.20 0.58 -20.88
CA THR A 498 19.57 1.96 -20.62
C THR A 498 18.36 2.71 -20.06
N CYS A 499 18.52 3.28 -18.87
CA CYS A 499 17.57 4.22 -18.27
C CYS A 499 17.85 5.62 -18.80
N ILE A 500 16.86 6.26 -19.40
CA ILE A 500 16.99 7.59 -20.02
C ILE A 500 16.24 8.59 -19.15
N MET A 501 16.96 9.58 -18.65
CA MET A 501 16.49 10.58 -17.71
C MET A 501 16.73 11.98 -18.28
N GLU A 502 16.05 12.97 -17.70
CA GLU A 502 16.40 14.36 -17.98
C GLU A 502 17.87 14.64 -17.60
N LEU A 503 18.54 15.47 -18.39
CA LEU A 503 19.88 15.94 -18.05
C LEU A 503 19.78 17.07 -17.01
N MET A 504 20.59 16.97 -15.96
CA MET A 504 20.81 18.00 -14.94
C MET A 504 22.24 18.54 -15.17
N ASP A 505 22.36 19.74 -15.73
CA ASP A 505 23.63 20.26 -16.28
C ASP A 505 24.60 20.83 -15.22
N GLY A 506 24.14 21.00 -13.98
CA GLY A 506 24.95 21.42 -12.84
C GLY A 506 25.71 20.28 -12.15
N GLY A 507 25.54 19.03 -12.59
CA GLY A 507 26.18 17.87 -11.97
C GLY A 507 25.57 17.52 -10.62
N ASP A 508 26.32 16.80 -9.78
CA ASP A 508 25.89 16.46 -8.43
C ASP A 508 26.39 17.48 -7.38
N LEU A 509 25.67 17.56 -6.26
CA LEU A 509 25.98 18.50 -5.17
C LEU A 509 27.37 18.26 -4.57
N LYS A 510 27.88 17.02 -4.55
CA LYS A 510 29.20 16.74 -3.98
C LYS A 510 30.30 17.41 -4.79
N ASP A 511 30.22 17.30 -6.12
CA ASP A 511 31.19 17.93 -7.02
C ASP A 511 31.09 19.47 -6.95
N LEU A 512 29.89 20.04 -6.77
CA LEU A 512 29.74 21.48 -6.50
C LEU A 512 30.41 21.87 -5.18
N LEU A 513 30.19 21.12 -4.10
CA LEU A 513 30.78 21.43 -2.79
C LEU A 513 32.30 21.33 -2.80
N ASP A 514 32.87 20.35 -3.54
CA ASP A 514 34.31 20.17 -3.69
C ASP A 514 34.99 21.31 -4.47
N THR A 515 34.26 21.95 -5.38
CA THR A 515 34.78 23.02 -6.25
C THR A 515 34.46 24.43 -5.74
N THR A 516 33.71 24.55 -4.65
CA THR A 516 33.28 25.82 -4.08
C THR A 516 33.74 25.99 -2.62
N THR A 517 33.70 27.24 -2.16
CA THR A 517 33.94 27.62 -0.77
C THR A 517 32.68 28.25 -0.17
N ALA A 518 32.62 28.40 1.16
CA ALA A 518 31.53 29.11 1.82
C ALA A 518 31.31 30.55 1.31
N SER A 519 32.36 31.19 0.78
CA SER A 519 32.26 32.52 0.16
C SER A 519 31.70 32.53 -1.26
N THR A 520 31.79 31.42 -2.00
CA THR A 520 31.32 31.33 -3.40
C THR A 520 29.97 30.64 -3.50
N TYR A 521 29.67 29.70 -2.61
CA TYR A 521 28.36 29.06 -2.50
C TYR A 521 27.66 29.55 -1.24
N LEU A 522 26.91 30.64 -1.40
CA LEU A 522 26.30 31.38 -0.32
C LEU A 522 25.11 30.63 0.28
N TRP A 523 24.85 30.85 1.56
CA TRP A 523 23.72 30.26 2.28
C TRP A 523 22.36 30.56 1.63
N THR A 524 22.21 31.74 1.04
CA THR A 524 20.98 32.10 0.31
C THR A 524 20.68 31.14 -0.84
N THR A 525 21.70 30.69 -1.59
CA THR A 525 21.55 29.66 -2.62
C THR A 525 21.34 28.28 -1.99
N LYS A 526 22.13 27.92 -0.96
CA LYS A 526 22.00 26.65 -0.25
C LYS A 526 20.59 26.43 0.30
N TYR A 527 19.92 27.47 0.80
CA TYR A 527 18.55 27.35 1.31
C TYR A 527 17.54 26.93 0.24
N MET A 528 17.72 27.36 -1.01
CA MET A 528 16.85 26.97 -2.12
C MET A 528 17.06 25.49 -2.48
N ASP A 529 18.31 25.03 -2.48
CA ASP A 529 18.65 23.63 -2.72
C ASP A 529 18.15 22.73 -1.59
N ILE A 530 18.38 23.13 -0.33
CA ILE A 530 17.86 22.48 0.89
C ILE A 530 16.33 22.35 0.81
N TYR A 531 15.64 23.43 0.45
CA TYR A 531 14.18 23.43 0.32
C TYR A 531 13.72 22.44 -0.77
N SER A 532 14.39 22.43 -1.92
CA SER A 532 14.08 21.54 -3.04
C SER A 532 14.28 20.07 -2.69
N ILE A 533 15.37 19.74 -1.99
CA ILE A 533 15.63 18.40 -1.44
C ILE A 533 14.50 17.97 -0.49
N LEU A 534 14.11 18.85 0.44
CA LEU A 534 13.03 18.57 1.39
C LEU A 534 11.68 18.38 0.71
N GLN A 535 11.40 19.10 -0.38
CA GLN A 535 10.20 18.87 -1.17
C GLN A 535 10.22 17.51 -1.88
N GLY A 536 11.39 17.11 -2.41
CA GLY A 536 11.61 15.76 -2.95
C GLY A 536 11.36 14.67 -1.91
N LEU A 537 11.94 14.80 -0.71
CA LEU A 537 11.74 13.86 0.39
C LEU A 537 10.27 13.84 0.87
N SER A 538 9.65 15.01 1.03
CA SER A 538 8.24 15.12 1.41
C SER A 538 7.33 14.42 0.41
N TYR A 539 7.63 14.52 -0.90
CA TYR A 539 6.90 13.81 -1.94
C TYR A 539 7.03 12.29 -1.80
N LEU A 540 8.26 11.77 -1.64
CA LEU A 540 8.51 10.33 -1.47
C LEU A 540 7.84 9.80 -0.20
N HIS A 541 7.97 10.51 0.91
CA HIS A 541 7.45 10.11 2.22
C HIS A 541 5.92 10.12 2.24
N ALA A 542 5.27 11.04 1.50
CA ALA A 542 3.81 11.03 1.33
C ALA A 542 3.31 9.78 0.56
N LEU A 543 4.15 9.20 -0.30
CA LEU A 543 3.89 7.92 -0.98
C LEU A 543 4.36 6.70 -0.17
N ASN A 544 4.83 6.90 1.07
CA ASN A 544 5.44 5.88 1.93
C ASN A 544 6.66 5.19 1.29
N ILE A 545 7.43 5.94 0.50
CA ILE A 545 8.65 5.46 -0.15
C ILE A 545 9.86 6.03 0.60
N ILE A 546 10.79 5.14 0.95
CA ILE A 546 12.07 5.48 1.60
C ILE A 546 13.13 5.51 0.50
N HIS A 547 13.91 6.60 0.41
CA HIS A 547 14.97 6.75 -0.57
C HIS A 547 16.17 5.85 -0.28
N ARG A 548 16.54 5.70 0.99
CA ARG A 548 17.61 4.83 1.54
C ARG A 548 19.05 5.18 1.19
N ASP A 549 19.28 6.16 0.33
CA ASP A 549 20.63 6.55 -0.12
C ASP A 549 20.71 8.07 -0.35
N VAL A 550 20.13 8.85 0.57
CA VAL A 550 20.21 10.31 0.52
C VAL A 550 21.64 10.75 0.87
N LYS A 551 22.29 11.43 -0.06
CA LYS A 551 23.65 11.98 0.06
C LYS A 551 23.88 13.04 -1.01
N SER A 552 24.89 13.89 -0.84
CA SER A 552 25.27 14.91 -1.83
C SER A 552 25.46 14.37 -3.26
N ARG A 553 26.02 13.17 -3.43
CA ARG A 553 26.19 12.53 -4.76
C ARG A 553 24.89 12.17 -5.47
N ASN A 554 23.79 12.01 -4.73
CA ASN A 554 22.47 11.64 -5.27
C ASN A 554 21.52 12.84 -5.33
N ILE A 555 22.06 14.06 -5.20
CA ILE A 555 21.35 15.33 -5.38
C ILE A 555 21.94 15.98 -6.62
N LEU A 556 21.14 16.10 -7.68
CA LEU A 556 21.55 16.71 -8.94
C LEU A 556 21.08 18.16 -9.03
N LEU A 557 21.92 18.99 -9.63
CA LEU A 557 21.72 20.43 -9.79
C LEU A 557 21.58 20.78 -11.28
N ASP A 558 20.89 21.87 -11.55
CA ASP A 558 20.67 22.38 -12.91
C ASP A 558 20.75 23.90 -12.89
N SER A 559 21.20 24.49 -14.00
CA SER A 559 21.35 25.92 -14.16
C SER A 559 20.01 26.67 -14.22
N SER A 560 18.94 25.97 -14.60
CA SER A 560 17.61 26.53 -14.85
C SER A 560 16.51 25.90 -13.98
N LYS A 561 16.77 24.72 -13.41
CA LYS A 561 15.82 23.99 -12.56
C LYS A 561 16.33 23.91 -11.12
N ASP A 562 15.41 23.66 -10.21
CA ASP A 562 15.73 23.37 -8.82
C ASP A 562 16.49 22.04 -8.66
N ALA A 563 17.16 21.88 -7.52
CA ALA A 563 17.82 20.63 -7.14
C ALA A 563 16.85 19.44 -7.11
N LYS A 564 17.31 18.26 -7.56
CA LYS A 564 16.49 17.05 -7.64
C LYS A 564 17.18 15.83 -7.05
N LEU A 565 16.40 14.97 -6.42
CA LEU A 565 16.87 13.66 -5.95
C LEU A 565 16.93 12.65 -7.10
N THR A 566 17.92 11.78 -7.05
CA THR A 566 18.14 10.66 -7.99
C THR A 566 18.62 9.41 -7.27
N ASP A 567 18.79 8.30 -8.00
CA ASP A 567 19.39 7.04 -7.53
C ASP A 567 18.74 6.48 -6.25
N PHE A 568 17.53 5.94 -6.41
CA PHE A 568 16.74 5.35 -5.32
C PHE A 568 17.27 3.96 -4.94
N GLY A 569 17.53 3.71 -3.65
CA GLY A 569 18.09 2.45 -3.16
C GLY A 569 17.01 1.36 -2.98
N ILE A 570 16.78 0.55 -4.00
CA ILE A 570 15.54 -0.26 -4.08
C ILE A 570 15.64 -1.59 -3.36
N SER A 571 16.83 -2.19 -3.27
CA SER A 571 16.98 -3.51 -2.65
C SER A 571 17.71 -3.43 -1.30
N LYS A 572 17.19 -4.18 -0.30
CA LYS A 572 17.91 -4.45 0.96
C LYS A 572 19.20 -5.25 0.71
N GLU A 573 19.23 -6.02 -0.38
CA GLU A 573 20.35 -6.84 -0.81
C GLU A 573 21.54 -5.99 -1.26
N ASP A 574 21.31 -4.85 -1.94
CA ASP A 574 22.37 -3.91 -2.28
C ASP A 574 23.01 -3.33 -1.02
N ILE A 575 22.23 -2.99 0.00
CA ILE A 575 22.74 -2.51 1.29
C ILE A 575 23.60 -3.59 1.97
N GLN A 576 23.16 -4.85 1.98
CA GLN A 576 23.91 -5.96 2.58
C GLN A 576 25.19 -6.33 1.82
N VAL A 577 25.16 -6.30 0.47
CA VAL A 577 26.34 -6.53 -0.37
C VAL A 577 27.34 -5.39 -0.18
N THR A 578 26.87 -4.15 -0.15
CA THR A 578 27.66 -2.94 0.13
C THR A 578 28.33 -3.05 1.52
N MET A 579 27.58 -3.46 2.55
CA MET A 579 28.07 -3.72 3.91
C MET A 579 29.13 -4.83 3.97
N THR A 580 28.94 -5.92 3.22
CA THR A 580 29.84 -7.09 3.23
C THR A 580 31.11 -6.84 2.42
N MET A 581 31.05 -6.04 1.36
CA MET A 581 32.19 -5.73 0.50
C MET A 581 33.01 -4.53 0.99
N GLY A 582 32.53 -3.77 1.98
CA GLY A 582 33.20 -2.56 2.46
C GLY A 582 33.28 -1.44 1.41
N VAL A 583 32.44 -1.52 0.37
CA VAL A 583 32.39 -0.58 -0.74
C VAL A 583 31.04 0.11 -0.67
N GLY A 584 30.94 1.25 0.04
CA GLY A 584 29.77 2.12 -0.04
C GLY A 584 29.59 3.16 1.06
N THR A 585 28.40 3.77 1.05
CA THR A 585 28.13 5.09 1.61
C THR A 585 27.68 5.08 3.08
N PHE A 586 28.51 4.52 3.95
CA PHE A 586 28.16 4.25 5.36
C PHE A 586 27.96 5.50 6.23
N ARG A 587 28.59 6.62 5.85
CA ARG A 587 28.64 7.85 6.64
C ARG A 587 27.31 8.63 6.72
N TRP A 588 26.33 8.29 5.88
CA TRP A 588 25.01 8.91 5.89
C TRP A 588 23.95 8.00 6.52
N MET A 589 24.29 6.75 6.84
CA MET A 589 23.30 5.79 7.32
C MET A 589 22.90 6.10 8.76
N ALA A 590 21.59 6.04 9.01
CA ALA A 590 21.03 6.17 10.33
C ALA A 590 21.44 5.02 11.27
N PRO A 591 21.52 5.25 12.60
CA PRO A 591 21.88 4.22 13.58
C PRO A 591 21.08 2.92 13.44
N GLU A 592 19.76 3.03 13.27
CA GLU A 592 18.86 1.88 13.13
C GLU A 592 19.07 1.10 11.81
N VAL A 593 19.55 1.78 10.76
CA VAL A 593 19.90 1.14 9.48
C VAL A 593 21.21 0.38 9.62
N ILE A 594 22.22 0.96 10.29
CA ILE A 594 23.49 0.29 10.59
C ILE A 594 23.26 -0.98 11.42
N GLN A 595 22.29 -0.95 12.34
CA GLN A 595 21.94 -2.06 13.21
C GLN A 595 21.02 -3.12 12.55
N ASP A 596 20.67 -2.97 11.26
CA ASP A 596 19.71 -3.84 10.54
C ASP A 596 18.36 -3.97 11.27
N GLN A 597 17.93 -2.90 11.94
CA GLN A 597 16.62 -2.83 12.58
C GLN A 597 15.54 -2.44 11.56
N ALA A 598 14.26 -2.49 11.97
CA ALA A 598 13.21 -1.91 11.16
C ALA A 598 13.42 -0.40 11.07
N TYR A 599 13.52 0.14 9.86
CA TYR A 599 13.72 1.55 9.60
C TYR A 599 12.61 2.11 8.72
N THR A 600 12.27 3.37 8.93
CA THR A 600 11.17 4.08 8.27
C THR A 600 11.71 5.24 7.42
N VAL A 601 10.82 6.09 6.91
CA VAL A 601 11.18 7.36 6.26
C VAL A 601 12.05 8.28 7.13
N ALA A 602 12.05 8.09 8.46
CA ALA A 602 12.92 8.82 9.38
C ALA A 602 14.41 8.53 9.16
N ALA A 603 14.77 7.41 8.52
CA ALA A 603 16.14 7.13 8.14
C ALA A 603 16.66 8.12 7.09
N ASP A 604 15.81 8.50 6.11
CA ASP A 604 16.17 9.52 5.11
C ASP A 604 16.36 10.90 5.76
N ILE A 605 15.63 11.19 6.84
CA ILE A 605 15.79 12.45 7.60
C ILE A 605 17.16 12.50 8.28
N TYR A 606 17.64 11.39 8.84
CA TYR A 606 18.99 11.33 9.39
C TYR A 606 20.05 11.57 8.30
N SER A 607 19.91 10.88 7.17
CA SER A 607 20.78 11.07 6.01
C SER A 607 20.77 12.50 5.49
N PHE A 608 19.60 13.16 5.50
CA PHE A 608 19.47 14.58 5.19
C PHE A 608 20.19 15.48 6.22
N GLY A 609 20.14 15.15 7.51
CA GLY A 609 20.95 15.81 8.54
C GLY A 609 22.46 15.74 8.24
N CYS A 610 22.93 14.60 7.72
CA CYS A 610 24.31 14.48 7.22
C CYS A 610 24.57 15.40 6.01
N VAL A 611 23.62 15.51 5.07
CA VAL A 611 23.74 16.43 3.92
C VAL A 611 23.79 17.90 4.38
N LEU A 612 23.06 18.29 5.43
CA LEU A 612 23.17 19.65 6.00
C LEU A 612 24.59 19.93 6.54
N ALA A 613 25.26 18.94 7.13
CA ALA A 613 26.66 19.07 7.51
C ALA A 613 27.59 19.17 6.29
N GLU A 614 27.26 18.54 5.17
CA GLU A 614 27.99 18.73 3.91
C GLU A 614 27.82 20.14 3.34
N PHE A 615 26.59 20.67 3.33
CA PHE A 615 26.32 22.05 2.92
C PHE A 615 27.14 23.06 3.72
N ASP A 616 27.31 22.81 5.01
CA ASP A 616 28.07 23.68 5.90
C ASP A 616 29.59 23.52 5.70
N THR A 617 30.09 22.28 5.84
CA THR A 617 31.53 22.02 5.89
C THR A 617 32.18 21.85 4.52
N HIS A 618 31.40 21.62 3.47
CA HIS A 618 31.85 21.19 2.14
C HIS A 618 32.68 19.89 2.13
N HIS A 619 32.62 19.11 3.21
CA HIS A 619 33.30 17.83 3.32
C HIS A 619 32.29 16.71 3.56
N VAL A 620 32.68 15.48 3.26
CA VAL A 620 31.89 14.30 3.64
C VAL A 620 31.72 14.23 5.16
N PRO A 621 30.60 13.68 5.68
CA PRO A 621 30.37 13.59 7.11
C PRO A 621 31.52 12.88 7.84
N TYR A 622 31.88 13.37 9.02
CA TYR A 622 32.96 12.83 9.87
C TYR A 622 34.37 12.90 9.23
N HIS A 623 34.61 13.78 8.25
CA HIS A 623 35.93 13.96 7.63
C HIS A 623 37.02 14.38 8.63
N ASP A 624 36.63 15.14 9.65
CA ASP A 624 37.48 15.66 10.73
C ASP A 624 37.83 14.61 11.80
N MET A 625 37.19 13.44 11.77
CA MET A 625 37.41 12.40 12.77
C MET A 625 38.76 11.68 12.57
N LYS A 626 39.68 11.92 13.50
CA LYS A 626 41.03 11.35 13.51
C LYS A 626 41.28 10.53 14.77
N ASN A 627 42.08 9.48 14.64
CA ASN A 627 42.52 8.67 15.76
C ASN A 627 43.49 9.52 16.64
N PRO A 628 43.18 9.70 17.94
CA PRO A 628 43.98 10.54 18.84
C PRO A 628 45.46 10.09 18.98
N VAL A 629 45.75 8.82 18.71
CA VAL A 629 47.09 8.23 18.92
C VAL A 629 48.03 8.51 17.75
N ASN A 630 47.53 8.49 16.51
CA ASN A 630 48.37 8.58 15.32
C ASN A 630 47.96 9.72 14.34
N GLY A 631 46.89 10.46 14.64
CA GLY A 631 46.40 11.58 13.83
C GLY A 631 45.81 11.19 12.47
N GLN A 632 45.69 9.90 12.16
CA GLN A 632 45.11 9.40 10.91
C GLN A 632 43.58 9.39 10.97
N PRO A 633 42.86 9.54 9.83
CA PRO A 633 41.41 9.39 9.79
C PRO A 633 40.96 8.05 10.37
N ILE A 634 39.87 8.04 11.16
CA ILE A 634 39.30 6.78 11.65
C ILE A 634 38.60 6.02 10.51
N ALA A 635 38.66 4.68 10.56
CA ALA A 635 38.00 3.84 9.57
C ALA A 635 36.48 3.96 9.65
N ASP A 636 35.79 3.80 8.51
CA ASP A 636 34.33 3.91 8.41
C ASP A 636 33.59 2.93 9.35
N SER A 637 34.13 1.74 9.59
CA SER A 637 33.59 0.79 10.57
C SER A 637 33.61 1.33 12.01
N ALA A 638 34.67 2.06 12.39
CA ALA A 638 34.76 2.69 13.70
C ALA A 638 33.78 3.89 13.82
N ILE A 639 33.57 4.62 12.72
CA ILE A 639 32.54 5.68 12.65
C ILE A 639 31.16 5.08 12.89
N MET A 640 30.81 4.01 12.16
CA MET A 640 29.52 3.33 12.32
C MET A 640 29.25 2.89 13.76
N VAL A 641 30.23 2.25 14.41
CA VAL A 641 30.10 1.84 15.82
C VAL A 641 29.83 3.05 16.73
N LYS A 642 30.57 4.14 16.55
CA LYS A 642 30.39 5.35 17.35
C LYS A 642 29.04 6.02 17.12
N VAL A 643 28.57 6.09 15.87
CA VAL A 643 27.24 6.59 15.50
C VAL A 643 26.15 5.76 16.17
N VAL A 644 26.25 4.44 16.09
CA VAL A 644 25.29 3.51 16.72
C VAL A 644 25.22 3.68 18.23
N THR A 645 26.35 3.92 18.89
CA THR A 645 26.39 4.19 20.34
C THR A 645 25.94 5.61 20.73
N GLY A 646 25.62 6.48 19.77
CA GLY A 646 25.32 7.88 20.00
C GLY A 646 26.54 8.73 20.41
N ALA A 647 27.75 8.16 20.34
CA ALA A 647 28.99 8.81 20.75
C ALA A 647 29.55 9.76 19.66
N LEU A 648 28.92 9.81 18.49
CA LEU A 648 29.38 10.62 17.37
C LEU A 648 28.20 11.09 16.50
N GLN A 649 28.25 12.37 16.13
CA GLN A 649 27.39 13.01 15.13
C GLN A 649 28.27 13.85 14.19
N PRO A 650 27.81 14.14 12.95
CA PRO A 650 28.54 15.02 12.04
C PRO A 650 28.83 16.39 12.65
N THR A 651 30.03 16.89 12.42
CA THR A 651 30.45 18.23 12.88
C THR A 651 29.80 19.31 12.02
N LEU A 652 29.29 20.36 12.67
CA LEU A 652 28.81 21.60 12.05
C LEU A 652 29.72 22.75 12.54
N SER A 653 30.12 23.60 11.61
CA SER A 653 30.98 24.75 11.82
C SER A 653 30.31 25.82 12.69
N PRO A 654 31.09 26.62 13.45
CA PRO A 654 30.58 27.80 14.12
C PRO A 654 29.94 28.84 13.18
N GLU A 655 30.36 28.86 11.92
CA GLU A 655 29.87 29.76 10.86
C GLU A 655 28.53 29.30 10.26
N CYS A 656 28.11 28.06 10.53
CA CYS A 656 26.80 27.54 10.16
C CYS A 656 25.69 28.38 10.83
N PRO A 657 24.68 28.88 10.09
CA PRO A 657 23.53 29.57 10.65
C PRO A 657 22.90 28.76 11.77
N GLU A 658 22.61 29.41 12.90
CA GLU A 658 22.15 28.73 14.12
C GLU A 658 20.91 27.86 13.87
N TRP A 659 19.93 28.40 13.13
CA TRP A 659 18.71 27.67 12.79
C TRP A 659 18.97 26.44 11.91
N ILE A 660 19.97 26.47 11.01
CA ILE A 660 20.39 25.29 10.23
C ILE A 660 21.02 24.25 11.14
N ARG A 661 21.87 24.70 12.07
CA ARG A 661 22.53 23.82 13.03
C ARG A 661 21.51 23.09 13.91
N ASP A 662 20.45 23.78 14.30
CA ASP A 662 19.39 23.21 15.13
C ASP A 662 18.52 22.20 14.38
N ILE A 663 18.14 22.48 13.13
CA ILE A 663 17.43 21.47 12.33
C ILE A 663 18.33 20.26 12.03
N ALA A 664 19.63 20.47 11.77
CA ALA A 664 20.56 19.38 11.51
C ALA A 664 20.70 18.46 12.73
N ARG A 665 20.82 19.03 13.94
CA ARG A 665 20.85 18.26 15.20
C ARG A 665 19.58 17.46 15.44
N GLN A 666 18.41 18.04 15.14
CA GLN A 666 17.12 17.34 15.25
C GLN A 666 17.05 16.18 14.25
N CYS A 667 17.51 16.38 13.01
CA CYS A 667 17.61 15.31 12.01
C CYS A 667 18.55 14.18 12.45
N LEU A 668 19.65 14.52 13.13
CA LEU A 668 20.68 13.59 13.59
C LEU A 668 20.36 12.91 14.95
N ALA A 669 19.13 13.05 15.46
CA ALA A 669 18.70 12.38 16.68
C ALA A 669 18.84 10.85 16.59
N THR A 670 19.35 10.23 17.66
CA THR A 670 19.58 8.77 17.70
C THR A 670 18.27 7.99 17.56
N LEU A 671 17.22 8.43 18.24
CA LEU A 671 15.89 7.83 18.14
C LEU A 671 15.17 8.33 16.87
N PRO A 672 14.68 7.44 15.99
CA PRO A 672 14.01 7.82 14.75
C PRO A 672 12.78 8.72 14.97
N ASP A 673 11.97 8.42 15.98
CA ASP A 673 10.72 9.14 16.27
C ASP A 673 10.95 10.56 16.82
N SER A 674 12.18 10.89 17.21
CA SER A 674 12.56 12.25 17.63
C SER A 674 12.96 13.15 16.46
N ARG A 675 13.03 12.61 15.24
CA ARG A 675 13.39 13.36 14.04
C ARG A 675 12.15 14.02 13.44
N PRO A 676 12.23 15.28 12.99
CA PRO A 676 11.12 15.94 12.32
C PRO A 676 10.84 15.31 10.96
N SER A 677 9.61 15.43 10.47
CA SER A 677 9.27 15.01 9.11
C SER A 677 9.85 15.97 8.05
N ALA A 678 10.02 15.47 6.83
CA ALA A 678 10.46 16.29 5.69
C ALA A 678 9.52 17.49 5.46
N SER A 679 8.21 17.32 5.66
CA SER A 679 7.23 18.40 5.50
C SER A 679 7.34 19.48 6.57
N GLU A 680 7.65 19.12 7.82
CA GLU A 680 7.91 20.08 8.90
C GLU A 680 9.18 20.88 8.61
N LEU A 681 10.27 20.21 8.24
CA LEU A 681 11.52 20.85 7.83
C LEU A 681 11.33 21.78 6.63
N ALA A 682 10.59 21.35 5.60
CA ALA A 682 10.30 22.17 4.43
C ALA A 682 9.55 23.46 4.81
N ASN A 683 8.62 23.38 5.78
CA ASN A 683 7.92 24.55 6.28
C ASN A 683 8.83 25.51 7.04
N ILE A 684 9.75 25.01 7.86
CA ILE A 684 10.74 25.85 8.56
C ILE A 684 11.59 26.62 7.56
N VAL A 685 12.17 25.93 6.57
CA VAL A 685 13.01 26.56 5.53
C VAL A 685 12.20 27.57 4.71
N ARG A 686 10.94 27.25 4.36
CA ARG A 686 10.04 28.17 3.63
C ARG A 686 9.76 29.46 4.40
N LEU A 687 9.60 29.39 5.72
CA LEU A 687 9.38 30.59 6.54
C LEU A 687 10.60 31.50 6.53
N HIS A 688 11.81 30.95 6.71
CA HIS A 688 13.04 31.73 6.62
C HIS A 688 13.30 32.30 5.22
N LEU A 689 13.02 31.56 4.15
CA LEU A 689 13.10 32.08 2.79
C LEU A 689 12.16 33.28 2.57
N ARG A 690 10.97 33.26 3.18
CA ARG A 690 10.03 34.40 3.12
C ARG A 690 10.55 35.61 3.87
N GLU A 691 11.10 35.42 5.07
CA GLU A 691 11.70 36.51 5.86
C GLU A 691 12.83 37.19 5.09
N LEU A 692 13.77 36.40 4.55
CA LEU A 692 14.87 36.91 3.71
C LEU A 692 14.35 37.67 2.49
N SER A 693 13.31 37.16 1.81
CA SER A 693 12.72 37.86 0.68
C SER A 693 12.08 39.18 1.10
N SER A 694 11.39 39.23 2.24
CA SER A 694 10.75 40.45 2.74
C SER A 694 11.76 41.51 3.14
N GLU A 695 12.90 41.13 3.70
CA GLU A 695 14.01 42.03 3.99
C GLU A 695 14.59 42.62 2.70
N LEU A 696 14.78 41.80 1.65
CA LEU A 696 15.25 42.24 0.34
C LEU A 696 14.31 43.22 -0.38
N PHE A 697 13.00 43.21 -0.11
CA PHE A 697 12.01 44.13 -0.69
C PHE A 697 11.62 45.30 0.23
N SER A 698 12.21 45.40 1.42
CA SER A 698 11.90 46.42 2.43
C SER A 698 12.86 47.62 2.44
N VAL A 699 13.75 47.74 1.45
CA VAL A 699 14.74 48.83 1.29
C VAL A 699 14.30 49.85 0.26
#